data_AF-A0A5M6CVV0-F1
#
_entry.id   AF-A0A5M6CVV0-F1
#
_cell.length_a   1.000
_cell.length_b   1.000
_cell.length_c   1.000
_cell.angle_alpha   90.00
_cell.angle_beta   90.00
_cell.angle_gamma   90.00
#
_symmetry.space_group_name_H-M   'P 1'
#
loop_
_entity.id
_entity.type
_entity.pdbx_description
1 polymer ?
#
loop_
_entity_poly.entity_id
_entity_poly.type
_entity_poly.pdbx_seq_one_letter_code
_entity_poly.pdbx_strand_id
1 'polypeptide(L)'
;MRLFQRLSVWLVAWCAIPGLAEAEQATGPPGNSIRVYHIGNSLTRNLPLGRLHKLFESVGGKYDYGMQLGGGMRLSQHLVKRSHGGPPGSGKYNLVKRYGAYDQALKQSEFDALILQPYQEPLDDEFESFQKWPFFKGGAVQSAAAFIEYALGQTTPGGDRYDQQHANTDHVATRRFYIYATWPKAEAVLHQRGPNKNFSNYWATPYRGGVQPCRDYYAKLVERLNERFSDLPIPVRMIPAGEVLAELDRKIRGGELPGIEAFYQRHQPYFLKARGESAPFNPKTFQADAGVLNFYADGIHLNDQPHNGKDSGTIGSYCAALTVYATLTGSSPVGLSAEPYEMFDPQVDATLIRVLQQTVWDVVAGHPYTGVPSVPSEDNATASSGDRQRLTVEAPAVETPLDEGNSWAFGQPEDGFRDDALLDLRGLNEARSGQSGFIRVSKDGNGFLRGDGQPIRFWIVGTDGHRFEPEQMDLHARWLAKLGVNMVRLHVTVCDHREGARITDVDDKLIEGVHRFIKAAKDNGLYVLISPFYAHFDAPQSWELRGGKVDMEGLLFIDPKLQRAYRHWTRELYTRVNPHTGLPIRDDPTVAILQIHNEDSLLFWTMQRLPEPYRETLSEEFSKWLSSQYGSVQKAWAAWGDGFKGEDPLDNPQQGRIGCLRIYDLTTEGDGAFARRQQDTARFLAEFQRDFYARMGRYLRYDLGCQQLLNATNWRTADDPKLKALERYSYHALDIDAENEYVGSDYQHQGPNDNYRIDPGHRLVNESVLSKPFEMCTNFRQAEGHPFIVTETAWKNPNRYQSEGPFLAAAYQSLTGIDGVAWFSCQTPRYETDPLKPFWKVDDQFAMHKWNHCYPAMMAGFPANALLYRRGDLKQSDAVVREVRSLTEIWQLQPPRIADDEARGDQRNLADLRPAWSGREGEINRAAFLIGPVTTAHVEQSEDSSVADLQQWFDPEAGTIRSATGELLWDYRRQICTMDAPRAQGVTGFLRDNGGHFELSDVTIDSQNEYATVNVVSLDDRPLAVSEKVLAQVVTVNRLTGYRTKPATITVGQGDAATAVAGEEIVRLGEPPFRIANTEVSLRVHNEKLQRAIVLDINGYPVETIAIEQGSVTFPLSAVYVVLTP
;
A
#
# COMPACT_ATOMS: atom_id res chain seq x y z
N MET A 1 20.04 -27.44 -68.68
CA MET A 1 19.91 -26.62 -69.90
C MET A 1 20.24 -25.20 -69.48
N ARG A 2 21.33 -24.64 -70.03
CA ARG A 2 21.55 -23.22 -70.42
C ARG A 2 21.03 -22.12 -69.48
N LEU A 3 21.76 -21.09 -69.09
CA LEU A 3 23.05 -20.54 -69.49
C LEU A 3 23.26 -19.32 -68.53
N PHE A 4 24.47 -19.17 -67.97
CA PHE A 4 25.22 -17.90 -67.87
C PHE A 4 24.88 -16.91 -66.73
N GLN A 5 25.78 -16.75 -65.73
CA GLN A 5 27.04 -15.93 -65.72
C GLN A 5 26.75 -14.50 -65.18
N ARG A 6 27.38 -13.94 -64.13
CA ARG A 6 28.79 -13.91 -63.70
C ARG A 6 28.95 -13.34 -62.26
N LEU A 7 29.92 -13.92 -61.54
CA LEU A 7 30.90 -13.38 -60.55
C LEU A 7 30.43 -12.57 -59.32
N SER A 8 30.73 -12.93 -58.06
CA SER A 8 31.99 -13.25 -57.34
C SER A 8 32.73 -12.02 -56.74
N VAL A 9 32.70 -11.97 -55.39
CA VAL A 9 33.77 -11.59 -54.44
C VAL A 9 34.44 -10.23 -54.57
N TRP A 10 34.23 -9.35 -53.57
CA TRP A 10 35.29 -8.62 -52.84
C TRP A 10 34.83 -8.29 -51.40
N LEU A 11 35.67 -8.67 -50.43
CA LEU A 11 35.71 -8.13 -49.07
C LEU A 11 35.92 -6.60 -49.10
N VAL A 12 35.39 -5.88 -48.11
CA VAL A 12 36.11 -4.97 -47.18
C VAL A 12 35.10 -4.17 -46.35
N ALA A 13 35.16 -4.35 -45.03
CA ALA A 13 34.81 -3.44 -43.95
C ALA A 13 33.68 -2.42 -44.17
N TRP A 14 32.50 -2.70 -43.60
CA TRP A 14 31.81 -1.68 -42.81
C TRP A 14 31.70 -2.23 -41.38
N CYS A 15 32.76 -2.00 -40.60
CA CYS A 15 32.58 -1.83 -39.17
C CYS A 15 31.46 -0.78 -39.02
N ALA A 16 30.31 -1.18 -38.46
CA ALA A 16 29.45 -0.21 -37.84
C ALA A 16 30.34 0.50 -36.81
N ILE A 17 30.67 1.76 -37.09
CA ILE A 17 31.39 2.61 -36.15
C ILE A 17 30.52 2.63 -34.89
N PRO A 18 30.95 2.02 -33.77
CA PRO A 18 30.31 2.27 -32.49
C PRO A 18 30.61 3.74 -32.20
N GLY A 19 29.58 4.59 -32.30
CA GLY A 19 29.76 6.02 -32.04
C GLY A 19 28.74 6.94 -32.70
N LEU A 20 28.10 6.58 -33.81
CA LEU A 20 27.13 7.49 -34.45
C LEU A 20 25.72 7.43 -33.82
N ALA A 21 25.24 6.25 -33.43
CA ALA A 21 23.97 6.13 -32.69
C ALA A 21 24.11 6.57 -31.22
N GLU A 22 25.29 6.39 -30.61
CA GLU A 22 25.60 6.90 -29.26
C GLU A 22 25.75 8.44 -29.24
N ALA A 23 26.24 9.06 -30.32
CA ALA A 23 26.37 10.51 -30.41
C ALA A 23 25.01 11.24 -30.54
N GLU A 24 24.02 10.65 -31.19
CA GLU A 24 22.68 11.25 -31.34
C GLU A 24 21.86 11.17 -30.04
N GLN A 25 22.03 10.10 -29.23
CA GLN A 25 21.49 10.03 -27.86
C GLN A 25 22.26 10.88 -26.84
N ALA A 26 23.53 11.24 -27.09
CA ALA A 26 24.37 11.95 -26.12
C ALA A 26 24.03 13.44 -25.92
N THR A 27 23.36 14.11 -26.87
CA THR A 27 23.19 15.59 -26.83
C THR A 27 21.98 16.10 -26.03
N GLY A 28 20.97 15.24 -25.80
CA GLY A 28 19.75 15.55 -25.05
C GLY A 28 19.92 15.41 -23.53
N PRO A 29 18.95 15.82 -22.70
CA PRO A 29 19.03 15.76 -21.23
C PRO A 29 19.27 14.34 -20.67
N PRO A 30 19.90 14.19 -19.47
CA PRO A 30 20.28 12.90 -18.91
C PRO A 30 19.11 11.96 -18.54
N GLY A 31 17.88 12.48 -18.41
CA GLY A 31 16.67 11.66 -18.22
C GLY A 31 16.13 11.65 -16.79
N ASN A 32 15.30 10.66 -16.47
CA ASN A 32 14.46 10.66 -15.26
C ASN A 32 15.06 9.92 -14.06
N SER A 33 16.10 9.10 -14.24
CA SER A 33 16.86 8.49 -13.14
C SER A 33 18.33 8.87 -13.27
N ILE A 34 18.77 9.84 -12.47
CA ILE A 34 20.05 10.53 -12.64
C ILE A 34 20.81 10.62 -11.32
N ARG A 35 22.13 10.52 -11.42
CA ARG A 35 23.09 10.76 -10.35
C ARG A 35 23.81 12.07 -10.58
N VAL A 36 23.68 13.01 -9.64
CA VAL A 36 24.15 14.39 -9.81
C VAL A 36 25.03 14.81 -8.64
N TYR A 37 26.15 15.47 -8.93
CA TYR A 37 26.97 16.11 -7.89
C TYR A 37 26.81 17.63 -7.94
N HIS A 38 26.59 18.26 -6.77
CA HIS A 38 26.42 19.72 -6.65
C HIS A 38 27.63 20.37 -5.98
N ILE A 39 28.16 21.45 -6.57
CA ILE A 39 29.17 22.32 -5.94
C ILE A 39 28.65 23.75 -5.95
N GLY A 40 28.56 24.37 -4.77
CA GLY A 40 27.93 25.68 -4.66
C GLY A 40 27.80 26.27 -3.26
N ASN A 41 26.95 27.27 -3.13
CA ASN A 41 26.69 28.00 -1.89
C ASN A 41 25.30 27.63 -1.31
N SER A 42 24.76 28.47 -0.41
CA SER A 42 23.44 28.41 0.18
C SER A 42 22.33 28.64 -0.84
N LEU A 43 22.59 29.22 -2.02
CA LEU A 43 21.58 29.29 -3.08
C LEU A 43 21.26 27.92 -3.68
N THR A 44 22.22 27.00 -3.69
CA THR A 44 21.95 25.57 -3.95
C THR A 44 21.14 24.91 -2.82
N ARG A 45 21.08 25.49 -1.61
CA ARG A 45 20.21 25.01 -0.53
C ARG A 45 18.81 25.61 -0.54
N ASN A 46 18.62 26.76 -1.20
CA ASN A 46 17.28 27.22 -1.60
C ASN A 46 16.59 26.20 -2.51
N LEU A 47 17.34 25.24 -3.06
CA LEU A 47 16.85 24.00 -3.67
C LEU A 47 17.01 22.86 -2.65
N PRO A 48 15.99 22.52 -1.84
CA PRO A 48 16.10 21.44 -0.87
C PRO A 48 16.23 20.11 -1.62
N LEU A 49 17.45 19.59 -1.75
CA LEU A 49 17.74 18.45 -2.64
C LEU A 49 16.98 17.17 -2.24
N GLY A 50 16.61 17.03 -0.95
CA GLY A 50 15.69 15.97 -0.51
C GLY A 50 14.26 16.13 -1.03
N ARG A 51 13.77 17.37 -1.23
CA ARG A 51 12.48 17.64 -1.89
C ARG A 51 12.56 17.47 -3.40
N LEU A 52 13.69 17.86 -4.00
CA LEU A 52 13.95 17.58 -5.42
C LEU A 52 13.99 16.08 -5.68
N HIS A 53 14.55 15.29 -4.76
CA HIS A 53 14.51 13.83 -4.81
C HIS A 53 13.08 13.30 -4.85
N LYS A 54 12.22 13.73 -3.90
CA LYS A 54 10.80 13.38 -3.88
C LYS A 54 10.06 13.83 -5.16
N LEU A 55 10.43 14.99 -5.72
CA LEU A 55 9.86 15.48 -6.98
C LEU A 55 10.19 14.54 -8.15
N PHE A 56 11.42 14.02 -8.23
CA PHE A 56 11.79 12.99 -9.22
C PHE A 56 11.08 11.65 -8.94
N GLU A 57 10.97 11.22 -7.68
CA GLU A 57 10.25 9.99 -7.29
C GLU A 57 8.77 10.04 -7.67
N SER A 58 8.14 11.22 -7.60
CA SER A 58 6.71 11.41 -7.92
C SER A 58 6.32 11.02 -9.35
N VAL A 59 7.29 10.89 -10.26
CA VAL A 59 7.10 10.46 -11.64
C VAL A 59 7.85 9.17 -11.98
N GLY A 60 8.19 8.36 -10.96
CA GLY A 60 8.94 7.11 -11.12
C GLY A 60 10.41 7.30 -11.51
N GLY A 61 10.94 8.52 -11.36
CA GLY A 61 12.33 8.86 -11.54
C GLY A 61 13.15 8.70 -10.26
N LYS A 62 14.48 8.84 -10.37
CA LYS A 62 15.40 8.81 -9.23
C LYS A 62 16.37 9.99 -9.32
N TYR A 63 16.51 10.73 -8.23
CA TYR A 63 17.53 11.78 -8.13
C TYR A 63 18.56 11.37 -7.07
N ASP A 64 19.58 10.63 -7.47
CA ASP A 64 20.69 10.29 -6.59
C ASP A 64 21.68 11.46 -6.55
N TYR A 65 22.07 11.96 -5.37
CA TYR A 65 22.88 13.17 -5.34
C TYR A 65 23.99 13.18 -4.28
N GLY A 66 25.10 13.81 -4.65
CA GLY A 66 26.14 14.27 -3.74
C GLY A 66 26.21 15.79 -3.74
N MET A 67 26.76 16.39 -2.69
CA MET A 67 26.91 17.85 -2.63
C MET A 67 28.10 18.29 -1.80
N GLN A 68 28.72 19.40 -2.22
CA GLN A 68 29.66 20.18 -1.44
C GLN A 68 29.22 21.65 -1.41
N LEU A 69 28.70 22.10 -0.27
CA LEU A 69 28.13 23.45 -0.13
C LEU A 69 28.83 24.30 0.94
N GLY A 70 29.13 25.55 0.61
CA GLY A 70 29.77 26.51 1.51
C GLY A 70 28.92 27.74 1.77
N GLY A 71 28.51 27.99 3.01
CA GLY A 71 27.69 29.18 3.34
C GLY A 71 28.50 30.46 3.14
N GLY A 72 28.06 31.33 2.23
CA GLY A 72 28.78 32.55 1.85
C GLY A 72 30.02 32.31 0.98
N MET A 73 30.31 31.07 0.57
CA MET A 73 31.48 30.74 -0.24
C MET A 73 31.25 30.95 -1.74
N ARG A 74 32.25 31.52 -2.42
CA ARG A 74 32.31 31.61 -3.88
C ARG A 74 32.74 30.28 -4.48
N LEU A 75 32.49 30.05 -5.77
CA LEU A 75 32.89 28.79 -6.41
C LEU A 75 34.42 28.60 -6.35
N SER A 76 35.18 29.67 -6.59
CA SER A 76 36.66 29.69 -6.43
C SER A 76 37.14 29.22 -5.05
N GLN A 77 36.38 29.47 -3.98
CA GLN A 77 36.80 29.16 -2.61
C GLN A 77 36.68 27.67 -2.27
N HIS A 78 35.96 26.89 -3.08
CA HIS A 78 35.93 25.44 -2.93
C HIS A 78 37.25 24.75 -3.34
N LEU A 79 38.16 25.45 -4.03
CA LEU A 79 39.43 24.93 -4.55
C LEU A 79 40.62 25.05 -3.58
N VAL A 80 40.39 25.32 -2.28
CA VAL A 80 41.42 25.88 -1.37
C VAL A 80 41.84 24.97 -0.20
N LYS A 81 41.13 23.88 0.04
CA LYS A 81 41.04 23.12 1.31
C LYS A 81 42.28 23.09 2.26
N ARG A 82 42.45 24.10 3.13
CA ARG A 82 43.05 24.02 4.49
C ARG A 82 42.32 24.90 5.53
N SER A 83 42.19 24.31 6.72
CA SER A 83 41.52 24.69 7.98
C SER A 83 41.06 26.15 8.16
N HIS A 84 39.74 26.36 8.22
CA HIS A 84 39.19 27.21 9.29
C HIS A 84 39.51 26.54 10.65
N GLY A 85 39.07 27.05 11.78
CA GLY A 85 39.12 26.27 13.05
C GLY A 85 38.54 24.84 12.93
N GLY A 86 37.83 24.51 11.83
CA GLY A 86 37.66 23.16 11.26
C GLY A 86 37.95 23.12 9.73
N PRO A 87 38.09 21.93 9.10
CA PRO A 87 38.54 21.78 7.72
C PRO A 87 37.57 22.36 6.65
N PRO A 88 38.01 22.79 5.46
CA PRO A 88 37.11 23.34 4.43
C PRO A 88 36.19 22.25 3.85
N GLY A 89 34.91 22.56 3.70
CA GLY A 89 33.86 21.55 3.49
C GLY A 89 33.37 20.87 4.78
N SER A 90 33.85 21.26 5.98
CA SER A 90 33.27 20.82 7.26
C SER A 90 32.15 21.74 7.79
N GLY A 91 31.51 22.50 6.90
CA GLY A 91 30.27 23.18 7.27
C GLY A 91 29.23 22.14 7.67
N LYS A 92 28.37 22.47 8.65
CA LYS A 92 27.19 21.73 9.16
C LYS A 92 26.23 21.17 8.07
N TYR A 93 26.54 21.35 6.79
CA TYR A 93 25.64 21.35 5.65
C TYR A 93 26.08 20.43 4.49
N ASN A 94 27.21 19.72 4.61
CA ASN A 94 27.53 18.59 3.73
C ASN A 94 26.82 17.33 4.28
N LEU A 95 25.53 17.22 3.98
CA LEU A 95 24.60 16.29 4.66
C LEU A 95 24.59 14.88 4.07
N VAL A 96 25.05 14.68 2.83
CA VAL A 96 25.06 13.35 2.20
C VAL A 96 26.47 12.78 2.24
N LYS A 97 26.78 12.03 3.32
CA LYS A 97 28.08 11.37 3.51
C LYS A 97 28.43 10.35 2.41
N ARG A 98 27.44 9.93 1.60
CA ARG A 98 27.53 8.86 0.60
C ARG A 98 28.67 9.03 -0.41
N TYR A 99 28.89 10.26 -0.91
CA TYR A 99 29.88 10.53 -1.97
C TYR A 99 31.14 11.28 -1.50
N GLY A 100 31.16 11.74 -0.23
CA GLY A 100 32.28 12.51 0.31
C GLY A 100 32.38 13.94 -0.24
N ALA A 101 33.58 14.54 -0.16
CA ALA A 101 33.89 15.85 -0.72
C ALA A 101 34.18 15.78 -2.23
N TYR A 102 34.21 16.92 -2.94
CA TYR A 102 34.32 16.91 -4.41
C TYR A 102 35.56 16.16 -4.92
N ASP A 103 36.69 16.27 -4.20
CA ASP A 103 37.95 15.63 -4.54
C ASP A 103 37.87 14.10 -4.44
N GLN A 104 37.04 13.58 -3.54
CA GLN A 104 36.78 12.15 -3.41
C GLN A 104 35.72 11.70 -4.41
N ALA A 105 34.57 12.40 -4.44
CA ALA A 105 33.43 12.10 -5.28
C ALA A 105 33.85 12.04 -6.76
N LEU A 106 34.52 13.08 -7.26
CA LEU A 106 34.91 13.18 -8.68
C LEU A 106 36.13 12.34 -9.04
N LYS A 107 36.75 11.62 -8.10
CA LYS A 107 37.83 10.65 -8.36
C LYS A 107 37.41 9.19 -8.24
N GLN A 108 36.30 8.94 -7.53
CA GLN A 108 35.90 7.60 -7.11
C GLN A 108 34.53 7.20 -7.65
N SER A 109 33.81 8.11 -8.30
CA SER A 109 32.45 7.88 -8.76
C SER A 109 32.20 8.55 -10.11
N GLU A 110 31.25 7.99 -10.84
CA GLU A 110 30.70 8.56 -12.06
C GLU A 110 29.33 9.18 -11.77
N PHE A 111 29.04 10.29 -12.45
CA PHE A 111 27.82 11.08 -12.34
C PHE A 111 27.25 11.37 -13.72
N ASP A 112 25.92 11.36 -13.81
CA ASP A 112 25.20 11.76 -15.03
C ASP A 112 25.32 13.26 -15.30
N ALA A 113 25.50 14.07 -14.25
CA ALA A 113 25.78 15.50 -14.37
C ALA A 113 26.54 16.09 -13.17
N LEU A 114 27.34 17.14 -13.43
CA LEU A 114 27.91 18.02 -12.42
C LEU A 114 27.26 19.41 -12.50
N ILE A 115 26.68 19.88 -11.39
CA ILE A 115 26.04 21.19 -11.29
C ILE A 115 26.92 22.14 -10.50
N LEU A 116 27.29 23.26 -11.14
CA LEU A 116 28.16 24.30 -10.59
C LEU A 116 27.36 25.58 -10.36
N GLN A 117 27.36 26.07 -9.13
CA GLN A 117 26.67 27.31 -8.76
C GLN A 117 27.68 28.43 -8.45
N PRO A 118 27.97 29.34 -9.41
CA PRO A 118 28.77 30.52 -9.12
C PRO A 118 28.01 31.45 -8.16
N TYR A 119 28.73 32.11 -7.25
CA TYR A 119 28.14 32.97 -6.23
C TYR A 119 28.96 34.22 -5.98
N GLN A 120 28.33 35.40 -6.18
CA GLN A 120 28.89 36.71 -5.78
C GLN A 120 30.36 36.91 -6.20
N GLU A 121 30.72 36.48 -7.40
CA GLU A 121 32.07 36.58 -7.96
C GLU A 121 32.04 37.21 -9.36
N PRO A 122 33.05 38.02 -9.73
CA PRO A 122 33.15 38.56 -11.09
C PRO A 122 33.26 37.47 -12.15
N LEU A 123 33.01 37.81 -13.41
CA LEU A 123 33.05 36.81 -14.47
C LEU A 123 34.48 36.33 -14.78
N ASP A 124 35.41 37.30 -14.84
CA ASP A 124 36.67 37.17 -15.58
C ASP A 124 37.94 37.34 -14.75
N ASP A 125 37.83 37.55 -13.45
CA ASP A 125 39.01 37.75 -12.59
C ASP A 125 39.94 36.53 -12.67
N GLU A 126 41.23 36.75 -12.93
CA GLU A 126 42.23 35.69 -12.84
C GLU A 126 42.33 35.12 -11.41
N PHE A 127 42.87 33.91 -11.28
CA PHE A 127 43.14 33.37 -9.95
C PHE A 127 44.23 34.18 -9.24
N GLU A 128 43.88 34.75 -8.10
CA GLU A 128 44.79 35.46 -7.21
C GLU A 128 44.92 34.70 -5.89
N SER A 129 46.17 34.45 -5.47
CA SER A 129 46.50 33.74 -4.23
C SER A 129 46.75 34.74 -3.09
N PHE A 130 46.26 34.43 -1.89
CA PHE A 130 46.39 35.27 -0.70
C PHE A 130 47.02 34.47 0.45
N GLN A 131 47.81 35.13 1.30
CA GLN A 131 48.38 34.48 2.49
C GLN A 131 47.36 34.19 3.60
N LYS A 132 46.17 34.81 3.54
CA LYS A 132 45.08 34.64 4.51
C LYS A 132 43.78 34.34 3.77
N TRP A 133 42.80 33.79 4.49
CA TRP A 133 41.46 33.51 3.97
C TRP A 133 40.91 34.69 3.13
N PRO A 134 40.39 34.48 1.91
CA PRO A 134 39.98 33.19 1.32
C PRO A 134 41.08 32.34 0.68
N PHE A 135 42.35 32.72 0.80
CA PHE A 135 43.55 32.12 0.18
C PHE A 135 43.55 32.09 -1.36
N PHE A 136 42.40 31.99 -2.01
CA PHE A 136 42.24 32.16 -3.45
C PHE A 136 40.98 32.97 -3.74
N LYS A 137 41.03 33.75 -4.83
CA LYS A 137 39.89 34.38 -5.47
C LYS A 137 40.04 34.18 -6.96
N GLY A 138 38.95 33.92 -7.66
CA GLY A 138 38.93 33.89 -9.13
C GLY A 138 37.55 34.30 -9.63
N GLY A 139 37.46 34.51 -10.93
CA GLY A 139 36.21 34.72 -11.65
C GLY A 139 35.45 33.41 -11.85
N ALA A 140 34.18 33.53 -12.19
CA ALA A 140 33.32 32.37 -12.41
C ALA A 140 33.79 31.49 -13.57
N VAL A 141 34.38 32.08 -14.63
CA VAL A 141 34.93 31.32 -15.76
C VAL A 141 36.10 30.46 -15.30
N GLN A 142 37.07 31.05 -14.61
CA GLN A 142 38.25 30.34 -14.11
C GLN A 142 37.87 29.26 -13.09
N SER A 143 36.90 29.55 -12.22
CA SER A 143 36.44 28.63 -11.17
C SER A 143 35.68 27.43 -11.73
N ALA A 144 34.70 27.66 -12.61
CA ALA A 144 33.95 26.58 -13.24
C ALA A 144 34.84 25.72 -14.13
N ALA A 145 35.77 26.34 -14.87
CA ALA A 145 36.73 25.61 -15.69
C ALA A 145 37.61 24.66 -14.87
N ALA A 146 38.10 25.09 -13.70
CA ALA A 146 38.90 24.22 -12.83
C ALA A 146 38.11 22.97 -12.37
N PHE A 147 36.82 23.11 -12.05
CA PHE A 147 35.98 21.95 -11.70
C PHE A 147 35.67 21.05 -12.89
N ILE A 148 35.49 21.62 -14.08
CA ILE A 148 35.31 20.85 -15.33
C ILE A 148 36.58 20.05 -15.64
N GLU A 149 37.76 20.70 -15.61
CA GLU A 149 39.05 20.03 -15.77
C GLU A 149 39.25 18.91 -14.73
N TYR A 150 38.84 19.14 -13.48
CA TYR A 150 38.87 18.11 -12.44
C TYR A 150 37.96 16.93 -12.72
N ALA A 151 36.72 17.18 -13.13
CA ALA A 151 35.76 16.13 -13.46
C ALA A 151 36.15 15.34 -14.73
N LEU A 152 36.92 15.94 -15.64
CA LEU A 152 37.44 15.30 -16.85
C LEU A 152 38.75 14.54 -16.63
N GLY A 153 39.30 14.52 -15.41
CA GLY A 153 40.62 13.93 -15.16
C GLY A 153 41.75 14.68 -15.87
N GLN A 154 41.60 15.99 -16.09
CA GLN A 154 42.53 16.84 -16.84
C GLN A 154 43.21 17.90 -15.97
N THR A 155 43.22 17.73 -14.64
CA THR A 155 43.83 18.72 -13.75
C THR A 155 45.35 18.66 -13.82
N THR A 156 45.99 19.77 -14.14
CA THR A 156 47.46 19.87 -14.12
C THR A 156 48.01 19.82 -12.69
N PRO A 157 48.86 18.84 -12.33
CA PRO A 157 49.48 18.76 -11.00
C PRO A 157 50.52 19.86 -10.76
N GLY A 158 50.73 20.23 -9.49
CA GLY A 158 51.91 20.99 -9.06
C GLY A 158 51.74 22.51 -8.88
N GLY A 159 50.51 23.01 -8.79
CA GLY A 159 50.22 24.41 -8.46
C GLY A 159 49.83 24.66 -7.00
N ASP A 160 49.50 25.92 -6.67
CA ASP A 160 49.20 26.34 -5.29
C ASP A 160 47.76 25.99 -4.85
N ARG A 161 46.84 25.73 -5.79
CA ARG A 161 45.44 25.40 -5.49
C ARG A 161 45.27 23.94 -5.08
N TYR A 162 44.27 23.64 -4.24
CA TYR A 162 44.04 22.29 -3.70
C TYR A 162 43.72 21.26 -4.79
N ASP A 163 42.96 21.65 -5.82
CA ASP A 163 42.69 20.80 -6.97
C ASP A 163 43.98 20.38 -7.69
N GLN A 164 45.00 21.24 -7.76
CA GLN A 164 46.28 20.93 -8.41
C GLN A 164 47.25 20.16 -7.51
N GLN A 165 47.18 20.37 -6.19
CA GLN A 165 47.93 19.58 -5.21
C GLN A 165 47.37 18.16 -5.09
N HIS A 166 46.06 18.00 -5.32
CA HIS A 166 45.34 16.74 -5.32
C HIS A 166 44.68 16.48 -6.69
N ALA A 167 45.46 16.65 -7.75
CA ALA A 167 45.01 16.56 -9.14
C ALA A 167 44.28 15.26 -9.45
N ASN A 168 43.19 15.36 -10.19
CA ASN A 168 42.59 14.24 -10.91
C ASN A 168 43.16 14.23 -12.34
N THR A 169 43.92 13.20 -12.68
CA THR A 169 44.69 13.13 -13.94
C THR A 169 44.25 11.99 -14.86
N ASP A 170 43.30 11.16 -14.42
CA ASP A 170 42.96 9.90 -15.09
C ASP A 170 41.48 9.49 -14.95
N HIS A 171 40.75 9.94 -13.93
CA HIS A 171 39.35 9.56 -13.75
C HIS A 171 38.38 10.58 -14.34
N VAL A 172 37.53 10.15 -15.28
CA VAL A 172 36.45 10.99 -15.82
C VAL A 172 35.17 10.75 -15.03
N ALA A 173 34.81 11.68 -14.16
CA ALA A 173 33.59 11.59 -13.36
C ALA A 173 32.31 11.86 -14.17
N THR A 174 32.36 12.82 -15.10
CA THR A 174 31.24 13.13 -16.00
C THR A 174 31.72 13.94 -17.20
N ARG A 175 30.93 13.96 -18.27
CA ARG A 175 31.11 14.84 -19.44
C ARG A 175 29.96 15.84 -19.61
N ARG A 176 29.05 15.93 -18.64
CA ARG A 176 27.86 16.76 -18.69
C ARG A 176 27.86 17.78 -17.55
N PHE A 177 27.88 19.05 -17.92
CA PHE A 177 28.08 20.17 -16.98
C PHE A 177 26.94 21.17 -17.08
N TYR A 178 26.44 21.62 -15.93
CA TYR A 178 25.41 22.64 -15.85
C TYR A 178 25.85 23.80 -14.95
N ILE A 179 25.67 25.02 -15.45
CA ILE A 179 25.74 26.24 -14.63
C ILE A 179 24.35 26.49 -14.03
N TYR A 180 24.27 26.50 -12.70
CA TYR A 180 23.05 26.88 -12.00
C TYR A 180 22.94 28.41 -11.94
N ALA A 181 22.15 28.98 -12.86
CA ALA A 181 21.97 30.42 -12.99
C ALA A 181 20.96 30.94 -11.97
N THR A 182 21.47 31.34 -10.81
CA THR A 182 20.70 31.88 -9.67
C THR A 182 20.30 33.34 -9.87
N TRP A 183 19.98 34.06 -8.80
CA TRP A 183 19.39 35.40 -8.83
C TRP A 183 20.20 36.45 -8.03
N PRO A 184 19.96 37.76 -8.26
CA PRO A 184 20.61 38.84 -7.51
C PRO A 184 20.10 39.00 -6.08
N LYS A 185 20.88 39.75 -5.28
CA LYS A 185 20.41 40.28 -3.99
C LYS A 185 19.26 41.26 -4.20
N ALA A 186 18.28 41.26 -3.29
CA ALA A 186 17.16 42.21 -3.31
C ALA A 186 17.66 43.67 -3.33
N GLU A 187 18.71 43.97 -2.56
CA GLU A 187 19.34 45.30 -2.52
C GLU A 187 19.84 45.76 -3.90
N ALA A 188 20.42 44.87 -4.70
CA ALA A 188 20.90 45.21 -6.04
C ALA A 188 19.75 45.59 -6.98
N VAL A 189 18.59 44.95 -6.82
CA VAL A 189 17.37 45.28 -7.56
C VAL A 189 16.81 46.64 -7.12
N LEU A 190 16.79 46.93 -5.82
CA LEU A 190 16.23 48.16 -5.24
C LEU A 190 17.12 49.40 -5.44
N HIS A 191 18.42 49.22 -5.61
CA HIS A 191 19.39 50.30 -5.84
C HIS A 191 19.57 50.69 -7.31
N GLN A 192 18.80 50.08 -8.23
CA GLN A 192 18.75 50.53 -9.63
C GLN A 192 18.40 52.03 -9.72
N ARG A 193 19.01 52.74 -10.69
CA ARG A 193 18.71 54.14 -10.97
C ARG A 193 17.52 54.22 -11.94
N GLY A 194 16.55 55.10 -11.67
CA GLY A 194 15.39 55.32 -12.53
C GLY A 194 14.05 54.82 -11.95
N PRO A 195 12.93 55.02 -12.66
CA PRO A 195 11.57 54.79 -12.13
C PRO A 195 11.15 53.32 -12.08
N ASN A 196 11.81 52.41 -12.80
CA ASN A 196 11.37 51.01 -12.95
C ASN A 196 12.32 50.02 -12.25
N LYS A 197 12.45 50.15 -10.92
CA LYS A 197 13.33 49.33 -10.07
C LYS A 197 12.71 47.96 -9.76
N ASN A 198 12.79 47.01 -10.69
CA ASN A 198 12.24 45.66 -10.52
C ASN A 198 13.23 44.58 -10.96
N PHE A 199 12.92 43.32 -10.64
CA PHE A 199 13.80 42.18 -10.87
C PHE A 199 14.01 41.95 -12.37
N SER A 200 12.94 41.94 -13.17
CA SER A 200 13.01 41.69 -14.62
C SER A 200 13.94 42.66 -15.35
N ASN A 201 13.94 43.95 -14.96
CA ASN A 201 14.82 44.97 -15.52
C ASN A 201 16.28 44.81 -15.10
N TYR A 202 16.54 44.48 -13.83
CA TYR A 202 17.89 44.17 -13.38
C TYR A 202 18.44 42.97 -14.15
N TRP A 203 17.64 41.90 -14.24
CA TRP A 203 18.01 40.66 -14.89
C TRP A 203 18.32 40.84 -16.39
N ALA A 204 17.59 41.72 -17.06
CA ALA A 204 17.81 42.07 -18.48
C ALA A 204 18.96 43.06 -18.73
N THR A 205 19.58 43.63 -17.68
CA THR A 205 20.66 44.61 -17.85
C THR A 205 21.94 43.93 -18.37
N PRO A 206 22.65 44.52 -19.37
CA PRO A 206 23.94 44.00 -19.80
C PRO A 206 24.96 43.91 -18.67
N TYR A 207 25.80 42.89 -18.68
CA TYR A 207 26.89 42.73 -17.72
C TYR A 207 27.96 43.81 -17.97
N ARG A 208 28.26 44.61 -16.95
CA ARG A 208 29.20 45.76 -17.02
C ARG A 208 30.49 45.54 -16.22
N GLY A 209 30.73 44.32 -15.73
CA GLY A 209 31.87 43.99 -14.88
C GLY A 209 31.51 43.91 -13.39
N GLY A 210 32.44 43.37 -12.59
CA GLY A 210 32.24 43.17 -11.16
C GLY A 210 31.22 42.08 -10.82
N VAL A 211 30.61 42.16 -9.64
CA VAL A 211 29.61 41.18 -9.18
C VAL A 211 28.22 41.60 -9.63
N GLN A 212 27.75 41.03 -10.74
CA GLN A 212 26.44 41.37 -11.34
C GLN A 212 25.79 40.12 -11.94
N PRO A 213 25.11 39.27 -11.14
CA PRO A 213 24.39 38.10 -11.64
C PRO A 213 23.13 38.53 -12.40
N CYS A 214 23.23 38.64 -13.73
CA CYS A 214 22.16 38.94 -14.67
C CYS A 214 22.18 37.96 -15.86
N ARG A 215 21.18 38.02 -16.74
CA ARG A 215 21.08 37.15 -17.93
C ARG A 215 22.37 37.15 -18.76
N ASP A 216 22.90 38.34 -19.05
CA ASP A 216 24.11 38.52 -19.86
C ASP A 216 25.38 37.98 -19.16
N TYR A 217 25.45 38.04 -17.83
CA TYR A 217 26.56 37.44 -17.07
C TYR A 217 26.59 35.91 -17.22
N TYR A 218 25.43 35.26 -17.05
CA TYR A 218 25.34 33.79 -17.15
C TYR A 218 25.47 33.29 -18.59
N ALA A 219 24.94 34.02 -19.57
CA ALA A 219 25.14 33.71 -21.00
C ALA A 219 26.63 33.72 -21.35
N LYS A 220 27.34 34.81 -21.02
CA LYS A 220 28.78 34.93 -21.26
C LYS A 220 29.61 33.88 -20.52
N LEU A 221 29.19 33.49 -19.31
CA LEU A 221 29.84 32.39 -18.58
C LEU A 221 29.75 31.07 -19.35
N VAL A 222 28.55 30.70 -19.79
CA VAL A 222 28.33 29.45 -20.55
C VAL A 222 29.03 29.50 -21.91
N GLU A 223 28.97 30.63 -22.62
CA GLU A 223 29.65 30.82 -23.90
C GLU A 223 31.16 30.64 -23.78
N ARG A 224 31.80 31.31 -22.80
CA ARG A 224 33.25 31.21 -22.60
C ARG A 224 33.69 29.83 -22.14
N LEU A 225 32.88 29.13 -21.35
CA LEU A 225 33.16 27.75 -21.00
C LEU A 225 33.04 26.84 -22.23
N ASN A 226 32.05 27.05 -23.09
CA ASN A 226 31.92 26.30 -24.34
C ASN A 226 33.03 26.62 -25.35
N GLU A 227 33.52 27.85 -25.39
CA GLU A 227 34.71 28.23 -26.17
C GLU A 227 35.98 27.55 -25.63
N ARG A 228 36.17 27.54 -24.30
CA ARG A 228 37.33 26.92 -23.65
C ARG A 228 37.33 25.40 -23.77
N PHE A 229 36.15 24.78 -23.72
CA PHE A 229 35.95 23.34 -23.80
C PHE A 229 35.20 22.96 -25.07
N SER A 230 35.67 23.47 -26.22
CA SER A 230 35.06 23.24 -27.55
C SER A 230 34.95 21.77 -27.93
N ASP A 231 35.81 20.94 -27.34
CA ASP A 231 35.93 19.52 -27.64
C ASP A 231 35.01 18.65 -26.74
N LEU A 232 34.21 19.26 -25.86
CA LEU A 232 33.23 18.51 -25.07
C LEU A 232 32.14 17.92 -25.98
N PRO A 233 31.76 16.65 -25.79
CA PRO A 233 30.69 16.03 -26.58
C PRO A 233 29.32 16.67 -26.29
N ILE A 234 29.15 17.24 -25.10
CA ILE A 234 27.95 17.97 -24.68
C ILE A 234 28.42 19.35 -24.23
N PRO A 235 27.99 20.44 -24.89
CA PRO A 235 28.35 21.77 -24.43
C PRO A 235 27.80 21.99 -23.03
N VAL A 236 28.52 22.78 -22.23
CA VAL A 236 28.06 23.27 -20.93
C VAL A 236 26.69 23.90 -21.10
N ARG A 237 25.73 23.43 -20.28
CA ARG A 237 24.33 23.86 -20.27
C ARG A 237 24.03 24.76 -19.08
N MET A 238 22.83 25.34 -19.06
CA MET A 238 22.35 26.24 -18.00
C MET A 238 21.05 25.72 -17.38
N ILE A 239 20.94 25.81 -16.06
CA ILE A 239 19.68 25.70 -15.31
C ILE A 239 19.21 27.14 -15.00
N PRO A 240 18.22 27.69 -15.73
CA PRO A 240 17.96 29.13 -15.79
C PRO A 240 16.99 29.64 -14.70
N ALA A 241 17.27 29.39 -13.41
CA ALA A 241 16.34 29.75 -12.34
C ALA A 241 16.13 31.27 -12.19
N GLY A 242 17.16 32.09 -12.43
CA GLY A 242 17.03 33.55 -12.46
C GLY A 242 16.13 34.05 -13.60
N GLU A 243 16.12 33.35 -14.75
CA GLU A 243 15.23 33.66 -15.87
C GLU A 243 13.76 33.35 -15.52
N VAL A 244 13.52 32.21 -14.87
CA VAL A 244 12.19 31.85 -14.35
C VAL A 244 11.69 32.92 -13.39
N LEU A 245 12.53 33.39 -12.47
CA LEU A 245 12.16 34.46 -11.54
C LEU A 245 11.90 35.80 -12.24
N ALA A 246 12.61 36.10 -13.34
CA ALA A 246 12.35 37.30 -14.14
C ALA A 246 10.98 37.23 -14.85
N GLU A 247 10.60 36.06 -15.36
CA GLU A 247 9.28 35.87 -15.97
C GLU A 247 8.16 35.89 -14.92
N LEU A 248 8.39 35.31 -13.74
CA LEU A 248 7.46 35.44 -12.62
C LEU A 248 7.30 36.90 -12.16
N ASP A 249 8.39 37.70 -12.14
CA ASP A 249 8.34 39.13 -11.82
C ASP A 249 7.43 39.88 -12.80
N ARG A 250 7.56 39.59 -14.10
CA ARG A 250 6.72 40.14 -15.16
C ARG A 250 5.26 39.74 -14.96
N LYS A 251 4.98 38.45 -14.75
CA LYS A 251 3.62 37.92 -14.57
C LYS A 251 2.94 38.45 -13.31
N ILE A 252 3.63 38.58 -12.19
CA ILE A 252 3.09 39.15 -10.96
C ILE A 252 2.67 40.60 -11.18
N ARG A 253 3.56 41.41 -11.77
CA ARG A 253 3.30 42.83 -12.04
C ARG A 253 2.21 43.04 -13.10
N GLY A 254 2.07 42.10 -14.03
CA GLY A 254 1.02 42.09 -15.05
C GLY A 254 -0.31 41.50 -14.60
N GLY A 255 -0.40 40.95 -13.37
CA GLY A 255 -1.61 40.26 -12.90
C GLY A 255 -1.88 38.91 -13.59
N GLU A 256 -0.87 38.31 -14.23
CA GLU A 256 -0.95 37.06 -14.99
C GLU A 256 -0.69 35.80 -14.14
N LEU A 257 -0.59 35.94 -12.82
CA LEU A 257 -0.33 34.84 -11.89
C LEU A 257 -1.51 34.67 -10.92
N PRO A 258 -2.61 34.02 -11.33
CA PRO A 258 -3.83 33.91 -10.53
C PRO A 258 -3.57 33.16 -9.21
N GLY A 259 -4.13 33.68 -8.12
CA GLY A 259 -3.97 33.11 -6.78
C GLY A 259 -2.70 33.55 -6.03
N ILE A 260 -1.76 34.26 -6.68
CA ILE A 260 -0.48 34.64 -6.05
C ILE A 260 -0.63 35.55 -4.82
N GLU A 261 -1.58 36.49 -4.85
CA GLU A 261 -1.83 37.38 -3.72
C GLU A 261 -2.44 36.60 -2.55
N ALA A 262 -3.44 35.75 -2.82
CA ALA A 262 -4.05 34.89 -1.81
C ALA A 262 -3.02 33.95 -1.16
N PHE A 263 -2.14 33.36 -1.98
CA PHE A 263 -0.99 32.59 -1.51
C PHE A 263 -0.09 33.44 -0.60
N TYR A 264 0.31 34.64 -1.02
CA TYR A 264 1.14 35.52 -0.18
C TYR A 264 0.47 35.85 1.15
N GLN A 265 -0.83 36.17 1.15
CA GLN A 265 -1.55 36.53 2.37
C GLN A 265 -1.59 35.36 3.37
N ARG A 266 -1.85 34.14 2.90
CA ARG A 266 -1.86 32.93 3.74
C ARG A 266 -0.50 32.64 4.37
N HIS A 267 0.59 32.92 3.65
CA HIS A 267 1.97 32.68 4.09
C HIS A 267 2.69 33.95 4.57
N GLN A 268 1.98 35.07 4.73
CA GLN A 268 2.56 36.35 5.16
C GLN A 268 3.31 36.26 6.50
N PRO A 269 2.82 35.54 7.54
CA PRO A 269 3.54 35.41 8.80
C PRO A 269 4.94 34.82 8.64
N TYR A 270 5.11 33.90 7.69
CA TYR A 270 6.42 33.32 7.38
C TYR A 270 7.37 34.37 6.80
N PHE A 271 6.95 35.12 5.78
CA PHE A 271 7.83 36.12 5.15
C PHE A 271 8.20 37.25 6.10
N LEU A 272 7.28 37.67 6.99
CA LEU A 272 7.56 38.66 8.02
C LEU A 272 8.60 38.16 9.04
N LYS A 273 8.47 36.90 9.46
CA LYS A 273 9.40 36.24 10.39
C LYS A 273 10.79 36.09 9.75
N ALA A 274 10.86 35.55 8.54
CA ALA A 274 12.12 35.23 7.86
C ALA A 274 12.97 36.48 7.57
N ARG A 275 12.32 37.59 7.18
CA ARG A 275 13.00 38.84 6.81
C ARG A 275 13.64 39.56 8.00
N GLY A 276 12.96 39.56 9.15
CA GLY A 276 13.32 40.43 10.28
C GLY A 276 13.27 41.93 9.94
N GLU A 277 13.68 42.78 10.89
CA GLU A 277 13.62 44.24 10.73
C GLU A 277 14.72 44.81 9.80
N SER A 278 15.79 44.05 9.55
CA SER A 278 16.96 44.49 8.78
C SER A 278 16.90 44.14 7.28
N ALA A 279 15.84 43.46 6.81
CA ALA A 279 15.70 43.13 5.40
C ALA A 279 15.53 44.40 4.53
N PRO A 280 16.18 44.47 3.36
CA PRO A 280 16.11 45.63 2.47
C PRO A 280 14.70 45.84 1.86
N PHE A 281 13.84 44.82 1.92
CA PHE A 281 12.45 44.87 1.50
C PHE A 281 11.60 43.99 2.42
N ASN A 282 10.65 44.58 3.16
CA ASN A 282 9.80 43.87 4.12
C ASN A 282 8.36 44.41 4.13
N PRO A 283 7.58 44.18 3.06
CA PRO A 283 6.21 44.67 2.98
C PRO A 283 5.27 43.88 3.91
N LYS A 284 4.41 44.61 4.63
CA LYS A 284 3.37 44.02 5.49
C LYS A 284 2.23 43.37 4.73
N THR A 285 2.03 43.72 3.47
CA THR A 285 0.99 43.20 2.58
C THR A 285 1.58 42.93 1.21
N PHE A 286 0.94 42.11 0.39
CA PHE A 286 1.39 41.87 -0.97
C PHE A 286 1.49 43.18 -1.77
N GLN A 287 2.55 43.35 -2.56
CA GLN A 287 2.74 44.50 -3.44
C GLN A 287 2.96 44.03 -4.88
N ALA A 288 1.94 44.14 -5.75
CA ALA A 288 2.05 43.69 -7.14
C ALA A 288 3.26 44.31 -7.87
N ASP A 289 3.52 45.60 -7.67
CA ASP A 289 4.66 46.32 -8.28
C ASP A 289 6.04 45.83 -7.82
N ALA A 290 6.11 45.17 -6.66
CA ALA A 290 7.35 44.59 -6.16
C ALA A 290 7.67 43.22 -6.79
N GLY A 291 6.73 42.61 -7.53
CA GLY A 291 6.96 41.39 -8.27
C GLY A 291 7.50 40.25 -7.41
N VAL A 292 8.59 39.62 -7.83
CA VAL A 292 9.19 38.49 -7.07
C VAL A 292 9.87 38.90 -5.76
N LEU A 293 10.10 40.19 -5.52
CA LEU A 293 10.65 40.66 -4.23
C LEU A 293 9.70 40.33 -3.07
N ASN A 294 8.40 40.14 -3.33
CA ASN A 294 7.45 39.62 -2.34
C ASN A 294 7.83 38.22 -1.80
N PHE A 295 8.68 37.46 -2.48
CA PHE A 295 9.00 36.07 -2.12
C PHE A 295 10.44 35.86 -1.67
N TYR A 296 11.21 36.93 -1.53
CA TYR A 296 12.49 36.89 -0.84
C TYR A 296 12.24 36.69 0.67
N ALA A 297 12.83 35.63 1.22
CA ALA A 297 12.78 35.30 2.63
C ALA A 297 13.75 36.18 3.43
N ASP A 298 14.89 36.56 2.84
CA ASP A 298 15.81 37.57 3.38
C ASP A 298 16.38 38.46 2.24
N GLY A 299 17.56 39.07 2.41
CA GLY A 299 18.19 39.89 1.37
C GLY A 299 18.65 39.14 0.09
N ILE A 300 18.65 37.79 0.07
CA ILE A 300 19.13 36.98 -1.05
C ILE A 300 18.49 35.58 -1.18
N HIS A 301 17.98 34.97 -0.12
CA HIS A 301 17.38 33.64 -0.11
C HIS A 301 15.87 33.71 -0.39
N LEU A 302 15.34 32.63 -0.98
CA LEU A 302 13.91 32.46 -1.23
C LEU A 302 13.24 31.58 -0.15
N ASN A 303 14.00 31.02 0.79
CA ASN A 303 13.49 30.35 1.98
C ASN A 303 14.36 30.64 3.24
N ASP A 304 13.79 30.39 4.43
CA ASP A 304 14.36 30.72 5.75
C ASP A 304 15.48 29.74 6.18
N GLN A 305 16.32 30.17 7.12
CA GLN A 305 17.43 29.42 7.69
C GLN A 305 17.10 28.84 9.08
N PRO A 306 17.54 27.61 9.44
CA PRO A 306 18.34 26.69 8.65
C PRO A 306 17.47 25.93 7.63
N HIS A 307 17.87 25.98 6.37
CA HIS A 307 17.21 25.27 5.27
C HIS A 307 17.01 23.78 5.60
N ASN A 308 15.81 23.26 5.32
CA ASN A 308 15.30 21.89 5.60
C ASN A 308 14.41 21.73 6.85
N GLY A 309 13.95 22.81 7.49
CA GLY A 309 12.79 22.75 8.39
C GLY A 309 11.46 22.59 7.63
N LYS A 310 10.35 22.33 8.35
CA LYS A 310 8.98 22.28 7.77
C LYS A 310 8.64 23.55 6.95
N ASP A 311 9.24 24.69 7.29
CA ASP A 311 8.93 25.99 6.68
C ASP A 311 9.75 26.30 5.40
N SER A 312 10.51 25.35 4.84
CA SER A 312 11.48 25.63 3.75
C SER A 312 11.01 25.31 2.33
N GLY A 313 9.79 24.76 2.17
CA GLY A 313 9.12 24.51 0.89
C GLY A 313 8.39 25.73 0.32
N THR A 314 9.11 26.83 0.07
CA THR A 314 8.54 28.08 -0.46
C THR A 314 8.30 28.04 -1.97
N ILE A 315 7.49 28.98 -2.48
CA ILE A 315 7.29 29.20 -3.93
C ILE A 315 8.60 29.33 -4.72
N GLY A 316 9.59 30.05 -4.18
CA GLY A 316 10.88 30.20 -4.84
C GLY A 316 11.69 28.90 -4.88
N SER A 317 11.64 28.11 -3.81
CA SER A 317 12.29 26.79 -3.76
C SER A 317 11.63 25.78 -4.71
N TYR A 318 10.31 25.86 -4.88
CA TYR A 318 9.56 25.04 -5.82
C TYR A 318 9.92 25.38 -7.26
N CYS A 319 9.87 26.66 -7.64
CA CYS A 319 10.25 27.10 -8.99
C CYS A 319 11.71 26.71 -9.33
N ALA A 320 12.64 26.86 -8.39
CA ALA A 320 14.02 26.40 -8.55
C ALA A 320 14.10 24.90 -8.83
N ALA A 321 13.34 24.08 -8.10
CA ALA A 321 13.32 22.63 -8.27
C ALA A 321 12.70 22.18 -9.59
N LEU A 322 11.57 22.77 -9.96
CA LEU A 322 10.95 22.53 -11.26
C LEU A 322 11.92 22.88 -12.39
N THR A 323 12.71 23.95 -12.24
CA THR A 323 13.70 24.36 -13.26
C THR A 323 14.80 23.32 -13.42
N VAL A 324 15.33 22.80 -12.30
CA VAL A 324 16.34 21.73 -12.30
C VAL A 324 15.76 20.45 -12.91
N TYR A 325 14.55 20.05 -12.48
CA TYR A 325 13.85 18.90 -13.05
C TYR A 325 13.69 19.03 -14.56
N ALA A 326 13.10 20.12 -15.04
CA ALA A 326 12.81 20.30 -16.46
C ALA A 326 14.08 20.33 -17.32
N THR A 327 15.15 20.94 -16.82
CA THR A 327 16.43 21.04 -17.54
C THR A 327 17.17 19.70 -17.59
N LEU A 328 17.13 18.89 -16.53
CA LEU A 328 17.82 17.60 -16.47
C LEU A 328 17.03 16.45 -17.09
N THR A 329 15.70 16.51 -17.08
CA THR A 329 14.85 15.48 -17.69
C THR A 329 14.50 15.78 -19.13
N GLY A 330 14.53 17.06 -19.54
CA GLY A 330 13.94 17.49 -20.80
C GLY A 330 12.42 17.37 -20.85
N SER A 331 11.78 17.12 -19.71
CA SER A 331 10.34 16.87 -19.60
C SER A 331 9.62 18.05 -19.00
N SER A 332 8.35 18.22 -19.40
CA SER A 332 7.51 19.26 -18.83
C SER A 332 7.28 19.02 -17.34
N PRO A 333 7.49 20.02 -16.47
CA PRO A 333 7.11 19.96 -15.07
C PRO A 333 5.59 20.13 -14.84
N VAL A 334 4.79 20.33 -15.89
CA VAL A 334 3.33 20.48 -15.79
C VAL A 334 2.71 19.16 -15.34
N GLY A 335 1.95 19.22 -14.25
CA GLY A 335 1.35 18.05 -13.63
C GLY A 335 2.20 17.40 -12.53
N LEU A 336 3.42 17.89 -12.28
CA LEU A 336 4.21 17.43 -11.12
C LEU A 336 3.54 17.81 -9.79
N SER A 337 3.82 17.05 -8.74
CA SER A 337 3.31 17.39 -7.41
C SER A 337 4.04 18.60 -6.82
N ALA A 338 3.27 19.52 -6.22
CA ALA A 338 3.81 20.59 -5.36
C ALA A 338 3.92 20.15 -3.89
N GLU A 339 3.48 18.94 -3.55
CA GLU A 339 3.37 18.44 -2.17
C GLU A 339 4.67 18.44 -1.36
N PRO A 340 5.87 18.16 -1.93
CA PRO A 340 7.12 18.32 -1.19
C PRO A 340 7.39 19.78 -0.74
N TYR A 341 6.63 20.77 -1.26
CA TYR A 341 6.80 22.20 -1.01
C TYR A 341 5.61 22.74 -0.21
N GLU A 342 5.71 22.63 1.11
CA GLU A 342 4.61 22.67 2.08
C GLU A 342 3.90 24.03 2.22
N MET A 343 4.37 25.10 1.55
CA MET A 343 3.60 26.34 1.43
C MET A 343 2.48 26.25 0.40
N PHE A 344 2.54 25.29 -0.51
CA PHE A 344 1.43 25.04 -1.42
C PHE A 344 0.39 24.18 -0.73
N ASP A 345 -0.85 24.62 -0.81
CA ASP A 345 -2.00 23.74 -0.68
C ASP A 345 -2.35 23.26 -2.10
N PRO A 346 -2.11 21.97 -2.45
CA PRO A 346 -2.27 21.49 -3.82
C PRO A 346 -3.69 21.66 -4.39
N GLN A 347 -4.70 21.76 -3.54
CA GLN A 347 -6.09 21.96 -3.95
C GLN A 347 -6.41 23.44 -4.08
N VAL A 348 -6.05 24.26 -3.09
CA VAL A 348 -6.34 25.70 -3.08
C VAL A 348 -5.50 26.45 -4.11
N ASP A 349 -4.24 26.04 -4.29
CA ASP A 349 -3.30 26.71 -5.17
C ASP A 349 -3.18 26.01 -6.54
N ALA A 350 -4.07 25.07 -6.89
CA ALA A 350 -3.97 24.27 -8.12
C ALA A 350 -3.73 25.11 -9.39
N THR A 351 -4.46 26.22 -9.53
CA THR A 351 -4.29 27.16 -10.66
C THR A 351 -2.93 27.85 -10.61
N LEU A 352 -2.51 28.32 -9.43
CA LEU A 352 -1.21 28.95 -9.24
C LEU A 352 -0.08 27.95 -9.56
N ILE A 353 -0.13 26.74 -9.01
CA ILE A 353 0.82 25.65 -9.24
C ILE A 353 0.95 25.35 -10.72
N ARG A 354 -0.18 25.19 -11.43
CA ARG A 354 -0.17 24.91 -12.87
C ARG A 354 0.47 26.04 -13.68
N VAL A 355 0.18 27.31 -13.34
CA VAL A 355 0.80 28.46 -14.02
C VAL A 355 2.30 28.54 -13.70
N LEU A 356 2.73 28.23 -12.47
CA LEU A 356 4.14 28.15 -12.11
C LEU A 356 4.88 27.07 -12.92
N GLN A 357 4.30 25.87 -13.01
CA GLN A 357 4.87 24.77 -13.80
C GLN A 357 4.95 25.11 -15.29
N GLN A 358 3.88 25.69 -15.85
CA GLN A 358 3.87 26.12 -17.25
C GLN A 358 4.91 27.21 -17.49
N THR A 359 5.02 28.18 -16.59
CA THR A 359 6.02 29.26 -16.69
C THR A 359 7.44 28.70 -16.68
N VAL A 360 7.72 27.73 -15.80
CA VAL A 360 9.03 27.05 -15.77
C VAL A 360 9.28 26.31 -17.09
N TRP A 361 8.28 25.59 -17.62
CA TRP A 361 8.41 24.87 -18.88
C TRP A 361 8.70 25.80 -20.05
N ASP A 362 7.93 26.88 -20.18
CA ASP A 362 8.07 27.85 -21.27
C ASP A 362 9.46 28.48 -21.27
N VAL A 363 9.96 28.84 -20.07
CA VAL A 363 11.32 29.37 -19.92
C VAL A 363 12.36 28.30 -20.25
N VAL A 364 12.26 27.09 -19.73
CA VAL A 364 13.29 26.05 -19.92
C VAL A 364 13.33 25.56 -21.38
N ALA A 365 12.18 25.31 -22.00
CA ALA A 365 12.07 24.87 -23.39
C ALA A 365 12.43 25.99 -24.40
N GLY A 366 12.24 27.26 -24.02
CA GLY A 366 12.59 28.42 -24.84
C GLY A 366 14.01 28.96 -24.66
N HIS A 367 14.75 28.49 -23.65
CA HIS A 367 16.05 29.08 -23.30
C HIS A 367 17.22 28.42 -24.06
N PRO A 368 18.08 29.19 -24.76
CA PRO A 368 19.04 28.64 -25.73
C PRO A 368 20.13 27.75 -25.13
N TYR A 369 20.40 27.87 -23.82
CA TYR A 369 21.48 27.12 -23.15
C TYR A 369 21.00 25.91 -22.33
N THR A 370 19.70 25.57 -22.30
CA THR A 370 19.22 24.43 -21.48
C THR A 370 19.53 23.08 -22.11
N GLY A 371 19.59 23.03 -23.45
CA GLY A 371 19.71 21.77 -24.20
C GLY A 371 18.40 21.00 -24.32
N VAL A 372 17.27 21.60 -23.90
CA VAL A 372 15.93 21.06 -24.15
C VAL A 372 15.46 21.55 -25.53
N PRO A 373 15.07 20.66 -26.46
CA PRO A 373 14.62 21.07 -27.79
C PRO A 373 13.34 21.92 -27.70
N SER A 374 13.31 23.07 -28.37
CA SER A 374 12.09 23.84 -28.52
C SER A 374 11.12 23.10 -29.45
N VAL A 375 9.87 22.92 -29.01
CA VAL A 375 8.79 22.46 -29.91
C VAL A 375 8.46 23.64 -30.85
N PRO A 376 8.54 23.48 -32.18
CA PRO A 376 8.11 24.54 -33.09
C PRO A 376 6.61 24.79 -32.90
N SER A 377 6.20 26.06 -32.77
CA SER A 377 4.79 26.44 -32.75
C SER A 377 4.14 26.15 -34.11
N GLU A 378 3.05 25.37 -34.11
CA GLU A 378 2.28 25.03 -35.31
C GLU A 378 1.53 26.27 -35.86
N ASP A 379 2.09 26.86 -36.91
CA ASP A 379 1.34 27.50 -38.00
C ASP A 379 1.81 26.80 -39.29
N ASN A 380 1.09 25.75 -39.73
CA ASN A 380 0.85 25.35 -41.13
C ASN A 380 0.32 23.90 -41.23
N ALA A 381 -0.80 23.77 -41.92
CA ALA A 381 -1.60 22.57 -42.11
C ALA A 381 -0.95 21.47 -42.98
N THR A 382 -1.24 20.18 -42.69
CA THR A 382 -2.10 19.26 -43.48
C THR A 382 -1.88 17.80 -43.03
N ALA A 383 -2.97 17.04 -42.91
CA ALA A 383 -3.03 15.70 -42.32
C ALA A 383 -2.46 14.56 -43.19
N SER A 384 -1.88 13.52 -42.57
CA SER A 384 -2.31 12.12 -42.76
C SER A 384 -1.61 11.11 -41.82
N SER A 385 -2.44 10.32 -41.13
CA SER A 385 -2.34 8.94 -40.62
C SER A 385 -0.97 8.25 -40.41
N GLY A 386 -0.78 7.70 -39.19
CA GLY A 386 0.16 6.61 -38.93
C GLY A 386 0.36 6.33 -37.44
N ASP A 387 -0.36 5.33 -36.92
CA ASP A 387 -0.34 4.74 -35.56
C ASP A 387 0.83 5.07 -34.61
N ARG A 388 0.50 5.80 -33.54
CA ARG A 388 1.09 5.66 -32.21
C ARG A 388 -0.02 5.86 -31.18
N GLN A 389 -0.69 4.77 -30.80
CA GLN A 389 -1.53 4.75 -29.60
C GLN A 389 -0.62 4.97 -28.38
N ARG A 390 -0.57 6.23 -27.95
CA ARG A 390 -0.23 6.61 -26.58
C ARG A 390 -1.33 6.06 -25.69
N LEU A 391 -0.96 5.26 -24.68
CA LEU A 391 -1.82 5.00 -23.53
C LEU A 391 -2.10 6.35 -22.88
N THR A 392 -3.27 6.89 -23.23
CA THR A 392 -3.88 8.03 -22.59
C THR A 392 -4.43 7.53 -21.26
N VAL A 393 -4.02 8.13 -20.14
CA VAL A 393 -4.82 8.04 -18.93
C VAL A 393 -6.02 8.93 -19.19
N GLU A 394 -7.09 8.34 -19.71
CA GLU A 394 -8.40 8.98 -19.73
C GLU A 394 -8.78 9.38 -18.31
N ALA A 395 -9.47 10.51 -18.15
CA ALA A 395 -10.13 10.82 -16.88
C ALA A 395 -11.00 9.61 -16.48
N PRO A 396 -11.07 9.23 -15.19
CA PRO A 396 -11.88 8.09 -14.78
C PRO A 396 -13.31 8.27 -15.30
N ALA A 397 -13.84 7.26 -15.99
CA ALA A 397 -15.26 7.18 -16.21
C ALA A 397 -15.94 7.14 -14.83
N VAL A 398 -16.84 8.09 -14.58
CA VAL A 398 -17.78 7.99 -13.46
C VAL A 398 -18.48 6.65 -13.61
N GLU A 399 -18.65 5.94 -12.50
CA GLU A 399 -19.32 4.65 -12.52
C GLU A 399 -20.69 4.79 -13.20
N THR A 400 -21.01 3.92 -14.16
CA THR A 400 -22.31 4.01 -14.86
C THR A 400 -23.43 3.82 -13.83
N PRO A 401 -24.35 4.80 -13.66
CA PRO A 401 -25.46 4.67 -12.71
C PRO A 401 -26.36 3.51 -13.10
N LEU A 402 -26.87 2.79 -12.09
CA LEU A 402 -27.87 1.74 -12.28
C LEU A 402 -29.28 2.33 -12.26
N ASP A 403 -30.03 2.13 -13.35
CA ASP A 403 -31.40 2.59 -13.54
C ASP A 403 -32.29 1.51 -14.19
N GLU A 404 -33.54 1.84 -14.51
CA GLU A 404 -34.50 0.89 -15.10
C GLU A 404 -34.12 0.34 -16.48
N GLY A 405 -33.21 1.00 -17.21
CA GLY A 405 -32.79 0.57 -18.54
C GLY A 405 -31.65 -0.45 -18.52
N ASN A 406 -30.80 -0.46 -17.49
CA ASN A 406 -29.58 -1.28 -17.43
C ASN A 406 -29.48 -2.19 -16.20
N SER A 407 -30.52 -2.23 -15.36
CA SER A 407 -30.54 -3.01 -14.13
C SER A 407 -31.97 -3.37 -13.74
N TRP A 408 -32.11 -4.29 -12.81
CA TRP A 408 -33.39 -4.71 -12.23
C TRP A 408 -33.39 -4.52 -10.71
N ALA A 409 -34.57 -4.29 -10.14
CA ALA A 409 -34.73 -4.10 -8.70
C ALA A 409 -34.64 -5.45 -7.98
N PHE A 410 -33.72 -5.57 -7.02
CA PHE A 410 -33.58 -6.74 -6.19
C PHE A 410 -34.77 -6.88 -5.24
N GLY A 411 -35.47 -8.00 -5.37
CA GLY A 411 -36.51 -8.41 -4.42
C GLY A 411 -36.03 -9.57 -3.56
N GLN A 412 -36.51 -9.62 -2.31
CA GLN A 412 -36.33 -10.77 -1.42
C GLN A 412 -37.69 -11.44 -1.18
N PRO A 413 -38.15 -12.35 -2.07
CA PRO A 413 -39.37 -13.11 -1.84
C PRO A 413 -39.28 -13.91 -0.53
N GLU A 414 -40.43 -14.20 0.07
CA GLU A 414 -40.48 -15.10 1.23
C GLU A 414 -39.95 -16.48 0.85
N ASP A 415 -39.08 -17.04 1.69
CA ASP A 415 -38.57 -18.40 1.50
C ASP A 415 -39.33 -19.35 2.43
N GLY A 416 -40.19 -20.17 1.85
CA GLY A 416 -40.93 -21.21 2.57
C GLY A 416 -40.12 -22.48 2.84
N PHE A 417 -38.87 -22.55 2.39
CA PHE A 417 -38.00 -23.74 2.45
C PHE A 417 -38.67 -25.03 1.93
N ARG A 418 -39.39 -24.90 0.81
CA ARG A 418 -40.16 -25.98 0.19
C ARG A 418 -39.24 -26.96 -0.56
N ASP A 419 -39.68 -28.21 -0.66
CA ASP A 419 -38.92 -29.29 -1.31
C ASP A 419 -38.80 -29.15 -2.84
N ASP A 420 -39.57 -28.24 -3.46
CA ASP A 420 -39.48 -27.93 -4.89
C ASP A 420 -38.32 -26.96 -5.23
N ALA A 421 -37.55 -26.50 -4.23
CA ALA A 421 -36.31 -25.75 -4.47
C ALA A 421 -35.31 -26.61 -5.25
N LEU A 422 -34.83 -26.12 -6.41
CA LEU A 422 -33.80 -26.80 -7.18
C LEU A 422 -32.39 -26.51 -6.66
N LEU A 423 -32.24 -25.41 -5.91
CA LEU A 423 -31.02 -24.97 -5.25
C LEU A 423 -31.25 -24.81 -3.74
N ASP A 424 -30.89 -25.85 -2.99
CA ASP A 424 -30.88 -25.86 -1.53
C ASP A 424 -29.73 -26.72 -1.03
N LEU A 425 -28.66 -26.07 -0.56
CA LEU A 425 -27.44 -26.76 -0.17
C LEU A 425 -27.44 -27.21 1.28
N ARG A 426 -28.56 -27.08 2.02
CA ARG A 426 -28.64 -27.58 3.40
C ARG A 426 -28.18 -29.05 3.44
N GLY A 427 -28.60 -29.87 2.48
CA GLY A 427 -28.26 -31.30 2.43
C GLY A 427 -26.75 -31.61 2.46
N LEU A 428 -25.87 -30.64 2.17
CA LEU A 428 -24.42 -30.78 2.28
C LEU A 428 -23.93 -30.77 3.74
N ASN A 429 -24.72 -30.21 4.66
CA ASN A 429 -24.43 -30.22 6.09
C ASN A 429 -24.89 -31.55 6.72
N GLU A 430 -24.34 -31.85 7.89
CA GLU A 430 -24.95 -32.87 8.75
C GLU A 430 -26.40 -32.48 9.07
N ALA A 431 -27.25 -33.49 9.28
CA ALA A 431 -28.64 -33.22 9.67
C ALA A 431 -28.70 -32.40 10.98
N ARG A 432 -27.75 -32.67 11.90
CA ARG A 432 -27.41 -31.80 13.01
C ARG A 432 -25.91 -31.65 13.14
N SER A 433 -25.40 -30.44 13.38
CA SER A 433 -23.95 -30.24 13.52
C SER A 433 -23.44 -30.95 14.76
N GLY A 434 -22.29 -31.60 14.62
CA GLY A 434 -21.67 -32.36 15.69
C GLY A 434 -22.35 -33.72 15.94
N GLN A 435 -23.29 -34.17 15.10
CA GLN A 435 -23.89 -35.50 15.22
C GLN A 435 -22.85 -36.63 15.09
N SER A 436 -21.76 -36.38 14.37
CA SER A 436 -20.62 -37.29 14.26
C SER A 436 -19.62 -37.16 15.42
N GLY A 437 -19.74 -36.13 16.27
CA GLY A 437 -18.81 -35.80 17.35
C GLY A 437 -18.09 -34.47 17.13
N PHE A 438 -17.12 -34.16 18.00
CA PHE A 438 -16.33 -32.93 17.93
C PHE A 438 -15.43 -32.90 16.69
N ILE A 439 -15.23 -31.71 16.13
CA ILE A 439 -14.20 -31.45 15.11
C ILE A 439 -12.82 -31.73 15.70
N ARG A 440 -11.94 -32.34 14.89
CA ARG A 440 -10.56 -32.69 15.24
C ARG A 440 -9.61 -32.14 14.20
N VAL A 441 -8.34 -32.00 14.59
CA VAL A 441 -7.26 -31.78 13.63
C VAL A 441 -6.94 -33.10 12.91
N SER A 442 -6.59 -33.02 11.62
CA SER A 442 -6.12 -34.14 10.82
C SER A 442 -4.83 -34.76 11.37
N LYS A 443 -4.47 -35.96 10.90
CA LYS A 443 -3.30 -36.69 11.41
C LYS A 443 -1.97 -35.99 11.15
N ASP A 444 -1.88 -35.26 10.05
CA ASP A 444 -0.73 -34.44 9.68
C ASP A 444 -0.75 -33.05 10.31
N GLY A 445 -1.83 -32.70 11.03
CA GLY A 445 -1.96 -31.41 11.70
C GLY A 445 -2.50 -30.28 10.82
N ASN A 446 -2.66 -30.48 9.51
CA ASN A 446 -2.85 -29.39 8.55
C ASN A 446 -4.30 -29.13 8.11
N GLY A 447 -5.29 -29.77 8.72
CA GLY A 447 -6.69 -29.50 8.40
C GLY A 447 -7.69 -30.09 9.38
N PHE A 448 -8.97 -30.06 9.02
CA PHE A 448 -10.06 -30.46 9.92
C PHE A 448 -10.73 -31.79 9.54
N LEU A 449 -11.09 -32.55 10.57
CA LEU A 449 -11.88 -33.77 10.49
C LEU A 449 -13.17 -33.63 11.30
N ARG A 450 -14.28 -34.16 10.78
CA ARG A 450 -15.50 -34.44 11.55
C ARG A 450 -15.25 -35.52 12.60
N GLY A 451 -16.19 -35.68 13.53
CA GLY A 451 -16.06 -36.68 14.59
C GLY A 451 -16.05 -38.14 14.09
N ASP A 452 -16.49 -38.38 12.86
CA ASP A 452 -16.41 -39.68 12.16
C ASP A 452 -15.08 -39.88 11.38
N GLY A 453 -14.17 -38.91 11.45
CA GLY A 453 -12.87 -38.95 10.80
C GLY A 453 -12.86 -38.52 9.33
N GLN A 454 -13.99 -38.08 8.77
CA GLN A 454 -14.04 -37.55 7.40
C GLN A 454 -13.51 -36.10 7.35
N PRO A 455 -12.75 -35.72 6.31
CA PRO A 455 -12.37 -34.32 6.10
C PRO A 455 -13.57 -33.38 6.02
N ILE A 456 -13.39 -32.15 6.52
CA ILE A 456 -14.38 -31.09 6.42
C ILE A 456 -13.71 -29.78 6.07
N ARG A 457 -14.31 -29.04 5.13
CA ARG A 457 -13.91 -27.69 4.74
C ARG A 457 -14.97 -26.71 5.19
N PHE A 458 -14.58 -25.59 5.78
CA PHE A 458 -15.54 -24.65 6.37
C PHE A 458 -15.78 -23.44 5.47
N TRP A 459 -17.03 -23.28 5.03
CA TRP A 459 -17.52 -22.02 4.46
C TRP A 459 -18.20 -21.24 5.58
N ILE A 460 -17.53 -20.19 6.07
CA ILE A 460 -17.81 -19.58 7.37
C ILE A 460 -18.48 -18.22 7.20
N VAL A 461 -19.50 -17.93 8.02
CA VAL A 461 -20.14 -16.60 8.09
C VAL A 461 -20.05 -16.04 9.51
N GLY A 462 -19.47 -14.86 9.68
CA GLY A 462 -19.59 -14.09 10.92
C GLY A 462 -21.00 -13.50 11.06
N THR A 463 -21.63 -13.61 12.23
CA THR A 463 -23.02 -13.14 12.41
C THR A 463 -23.32 -12.64 13.82
N ASP A 464 -24.15 -11.60 13.88
CA ASP A 464 -24.79 -11.09 15.11
C ASP A 464 -26.07 -11.87 15.48
N GLY A 465 -26.32 -13.02 14.85
CA GLY A 465 -27.56 -13.78 14.97
C GLY A 465 -27.97 -14.16 16.40
N HIS A 466 -27.03 -14.20 17.35
CA HIS A 466 -27.32 -14.38 18.77
C HIS A 466 -28.17 -13.24 19.39
N ARG A 467 -28.32 -12.11 18.69
CA ARG A 467 -29.12 -10.94 19.12
C ARG A 467 -30.50 -10.87 18.48
N PHE A 468 -30.80 -11.74 17.51
CA PHE A 468 -32.08 -11.73 16.82
C PHE A 468 -33.20 -12.32 17.69
N GLU A 469 -34.44 -12.10 17.29
CA GLU A 469 -35.56 -12.82 17.91
C GLU A 469 -35.48 -14.33 17.59
N PRO A 470 -35.96 -15.22 18.46
CA PRO A 470 -35.83 -16.67 18.30
C PRO A 470 -36.21 -17.22 16.91
N GLU A 471 -37.31 -16.77 16.33
CA GLU A 471 -37.77 -17.20 15.00
C GLU A 471 -36.83 -16.71 13.89
N GLN A 472 -36.25 -15.52 14.06
CA GLN A 472 -35.25 -14.99 13.15
C GLN A 472 -33.92 -15.74 13.25
N MET A 473 -33.56 -16.26 14.43
CA MET A 473 -32.38 -17.12 14.57
C MET A 473 -32.54 -18.41 13.75
N ASP A 474 -33.71 -19.04 13.82
CA ASP A 474 -33.99 -20.27 13.06
C ASP A 474 -34.02 -20.00 11.55
N LEU A 475 -34.69 -18.91 11.15
CA LEU A 475 -34.71 -18.44 9.76
C LEU A 475 -33.29 -18.18 9.24
N HIS A 476 -32.47 -17.46 10.00
CA HIS A 476 -31.10 -17.11 9.62
C HIS A 476 -30.23 -18.36 9.47
N ALA A 477 -30.27 -19.27 10.44
CA ALA A 477 -29.51 -20.52 10.37
C ALA A 477 -29.95 -21.39 9.17
N ARG A 478 -31.25 -21.48 8.89
CA ARG A 478 -31.78 -22.23 7.75
C ARG A 478 -31.40 -21.60 6.40
N TRP A 479 -31.46 -20.28 6.31
CA TRP A 479 -31.07 -19.53 5.12
C TRP A 479 -29.56 -19.64 4.84
N LEU A 480 -28.70 -19.49 5.83
CA LEU A 480 -27.25 -19.70 5.67
C LEU A 480 -26.94 -21.12 5.21
N ALA A 481 -27.56 -22.14 5.83
CA ALA A 481 -27.38 -23.54 5.42
C ALA A 481 -27.85 -23.78 3.98
N LYS A 482 -28.96 -23.15 3.55
CA LYS A 482 -29.45 -23.19 2.16
C LYS A 482 -28.42 -22.67 1.16
N LEU A 483 -27.68 -21.63 1.53
CA LEU A 483 -26.62 -21.03 0.71
C LEU A 483 -25.30 -21.80 0.74
N GLY A 484 -25.20 -22.89 1.52
CA GLY A 484 -24.02 -23.75 1.58
C GLY A 484 -23.06 -23.45 2.75
N VAL A 485 -23.41 -22.53 3.65
CA VAL A 485 -22.65 -22.29 4.89
C VAL A 485 -22.74 -23.51 5.80
N ASN A 486 -21.63 -23.88 6.43
CA ASN A 486 -21.56 -24.97 7.42
C ASN A 486 -20.90 -24.58 8.74
N MET A 487 -20.42 -23.33 8.87
CA MET A 487 -19.95 -22.80 10.13
C MET A 487 -20.31 -21.32 10.25
N VAL A 488 -20.58 -20.89 11.48
CA VAL A 488 -20.82 -19.50 11.83
C VAL A 488 -19.88 -19.06 12.94
N ARG A 489 -19.41 -17.81 12.86
CA ARG A 489 -18.61 -17.17 13.92
C ARG A 489 -19.49 -16.22 14.72
N LEU A 490 -19.54 -16.44 16.04
CA LEU A 490 -20.14 -15.54 17.01
C LEU A 490 -19.04 -14.73 17.69
N HIS A 491 -19.08 -13.42 17.46
CA HIS A 491 -18.17 -12.46 18.09
C HIS A 491 -18.90 -11.78 19.26
N VAL A 492 -18.43 -12.02 20.49
CA VAL A 492 -19.11 -11.57 21.70
C VAL A 492 -18.13 -11.06 22.76
N THR A 493 -18.64 -10.27 23.71
CA THR A 493 -17.93 -9.90 24.95
C THR A 493 -18.79 -10.31 26.14
N VAL A 494 -18.44 -11.42 26.78
CA VAL A 494 -19.29 -12.09 27.78
C VAL A 494 -19.48 -11.27 29.07
N CYS A 495 -18.50 -10.44 29.44
CA CYS A 495 -18.54 -9.67 30.66
C CYS A 495 -19.54 -8.51 30.60
N ASP A 496 -20.19 -8.22 31.74
CA ASP A 496 -20.94 -6.99 31.91
C ASP A 496 -19.98 -5.81 32.17
N HIS A 497 -19.74 -5.02 31.14
CA HIS A 497 -18.82 -3.88 31.17
C HIS A 497 -19.52 -2.54 31.41
N ARG A 498 -20.69 -2.52 32.06
CA ARG A 498 -21.36 -1.28 32.47
C ARG A 498 -20.79 -0.75 33.80
N GLU A 499 -20.74 0.56 33.95
CA GLU A 499 -20.33 1.18 35.23
C GLU A 499 -21.27 0.73 36.37
N GLY A 500 -20.67 0.32 37.49
CA GLY A 500 -21.39 -0.26 38.64
C GLY A 500 -21.45 -1.79 38.65
N ALA A 501 -21.17 -2.47 37.53
CA ALA A 501 -21.04 -3.93 37.49
C ALA A 501 -19.77 -4.38 38.22
N ARG A 502 -19.81 -5.57 38.83
CA ARG A 502 -18.62 -6.22 39.39
C ARG A 502 -17.82 -6.83 38.26
N ILE A 503 -16.50 -6.91 38.39
CA ILE A 503 -15.63 -7.56 37.38
C ILE A 503 -15.96 -9.04 37.14
N THR A 504 -16.81 -9.66 37.95
CA THR A 504 -17.25 -11.07 37.76
C THR A 504 -18.64 -11.17 37.12
N ASP A 505 -19.34 -10.06 36.95
CA ASP A 505 -20.66 -10.07 36.34
C ASP A 505 -20.56 -10.38 34.83
N VAL A 506 -21.53 -11.13 34.33
CA VAL A 506 -21.66 -11.53 32.92
C VAL A 506 -22.94 -10.95 32.33
N ASP A 507 -22.99 -10.78 31.02
CA ASP A 507 -24.22 -10.46 30.31
C ASP A 507 -25.07 -11.73 30.12
N ASP A 508 -26.03 -11.96 31.03
CA ASP A 508 -26.92 -13.12 30.98
C ASP A 508 -27.75 -13.17 29.68
N LYS A 509 -28.19 -12.02 29.16
CA LYS A 509 -28.98 -11.96 27.92
C LYS A 509 -28.14 -12.39 26.72
N LEU A 510 -26.87 -12.01 26.70
CA LEU A 510 -25.92 -12.48 25.69
C LEU A 510 -25.74 -13.99 25.75
N ILE A 511 -25.52 -14.56 26.95
CA ILE A 511 -25.36 -16.01 27.12
C ILE A 511 -26.63 -16.76 26.67
N GLU A 512 -27.82 -16.27 27.03
CA GLU A 512 -29.10 -16.81 26.57
C GLU A 512 -29.23 -16.78 25.04
N GLY A 513 -28.87 -15.66 24.42
CA GLY A 513 -28.85 -15.50 22.96
C GLY A 513 -27.90 -16.47 22.27
N VAL A 514 -26.67 -16.63 22.79
CA VAL A 514 -25.69 -17.61 22.29
C VAL A 514 -26.23 -19.04 22.43
N HIS A 515 -26.81 -19.39 23.58
CA HIS A 515 -27.44 -20.69 23.80
C HIS A 515 -28.59 -20.97 22.82
N ARG A 516 -29.48 -20.00 22.60
CA ARG A 516 -30.60 -20.13 21.67
C ARG A 516 -30.11 -20.24 20.21
N PHE A 517 -29.06 -19.51 19.85
CA PHE A 517 -28.51 -19.57 18.51
C PHE A 517 -27.76 -20.88 18.24
N ILE A 518 -27.04 -21.43 19.22
CA ILE A 518 -26.44 -22.77 19.12
C ILE A 518 -27.50 -23.82 18.78
N LYS A 519 -28.71 -23.71 19.34
CA LYS A 519 -29.82 -24.61 18.96
C LYS A 519 -30.23 -24.46 17.48
N ALA A 520 -30.37 -23.22 17.00
CA ALA A 520 -30.70 -22.95 15.60
C ALA A 520 -29.62 -23.48 14.65
N ALA A 521 -28.34 -23.24 14.98
CA ALA A 521 -27.19 -23.77 14.27
C ALA A 521 -27.19 -25.30 14.24
N LYS A 522 -27.42 -25.93 15.41
CA LYS A 522 -27.50 -27.38 15.57
C LYS A 522 -28.53 -28.02 14.68
N ASP A 523 -29.75 -27.51 14.64
CA ASP A 523 -30.82 -28.08 13.81
C ASP A 523 -30.56 -27.96 12.30
N ASN A 524 -29.75 -26.98 11.90
CA ASN A 524 -29.43 -26.70 10.49
C ASN A 524 -28.05 -27.23 10.04
N GLY A 525 -27.33 -27.94 10.91
CA GLY A 525 -26.03 -28.50 10.55
C GLY A 525 -24.90 -27.47 10.49
N LEU A 526 -25.06 -26.32 11.13
CA LEU A 526 -24.03 -25.28 11.23
C LEU A 526 -23.17 -25.52 12.47
N TYR A 527 -21.86 -25.61 12.29
CA TYR A 527 -20.90 -25.55 13.39
C TYR A 527 -20.72 -24.11 13.88
N VAL A 528 -20.26 -23.93 15.12
CA VAL A 528 -20.08 -22.60 15.74
C VAL A 528 -18.63 -22.40 16.16
N LEU A 529 -18.05 -21.27 15.76
CA LEU A 529 -16.84 -20.68 16.34
C LEU A 529 -17.27 -19.57 17.32
N ILE A 530 -16.75 -19.59 18.56
CA ILE A 530 -17.03 -18.56 19.56
C ILE A 530 -15.77 -17.76 19.88
N SER A 531 -15.86 -16.45 19.73
CA SER A 531 -14.89 -15.48 20.25
C SER A 531 -15.50 -14.79 21.48
N PRO A 532 -15.07 -15.12 22.71
CA PRO A 532 -15.78 -14.75 23.94
C PRO A 532 -15.41 -13.37 24.51
N PHE A 533 -14.38 -12.73 23.97
CA PHE A 533 -13.84 -11.49 24.52
C PHE A 533 -13.19 -10.63 23.43
N TYR A 534 -13.64 -9.37 23.34
CA TYR A 534 -13.02 -8.32 22.55
C TYR A 534 -12.62 -7.16 23.44
N ALA A 535 -11.33 -6.81 23.44
CA ALA A 535 -10.76 -5.84 24.37
C ALA A 535 -11.08 -4.36 24.04
N HIS A 536 -11.83 -4.07 22.97
CA HIS A 536 -12.14 -2.69 22.56
C HIS A 536 -13.27 -2.07 23.39
N PHE A 537 -13.00 -1.81 24.67
CA PHE A 537 -13.84 -1.01 25.56
C PHE A 537 -13.03 -0.46 26.75
N ASP A 538 -13.49 0.67 27.31
CA ASP A 538 -12.98 1.20 28.57
C ASP A 538 -13.45 0.33 29.74
N ALA A 539 -12.54 -0.07 30.64
CA ALA A 539 -12.92 -0.79 31.85
C ALA A 539 -13.78 0.08 32.79
N PRO A 540 -14.89 -0.45 33.34
CA PRO A 540 -15.62 0.19 34.43
C PRO A 540 -14.73 0.52 35.63
N GLN A 541 -14.94 1.68 36.26
CA GLN A 541 -14.22 2.05 37.48
C GLN A 541 -14.57 1.10 38.64
N SER A 542 -15.82 0.63 38.69
CA SER A 542 -16.31 -0.39 39.62
C SER A 542 -15.54 -1.71 39.57
N TRP A 543 -14.76 -1.99 38.51
CA TRP A 543 -13.91 -3.16 38.45
C TRP A 543 -12.64 -3.01 39.29
N GLU A 544 -12.29 -1.79 39.71
CA GLU A 544 -11.13 -1.47 40.56
C GLU A 544 -9.84 -2.09 40.00
N LEU A 545 -9.59 -1.92 38.71
CA LEU A 545 -8.32 -2.30 38.08
C LEU A 545 -7.23 -1.29 38.47
N ARG A 546 -5.97 -1.75 38.51
CA ARG A 546 -4.84 -0.85 38.78
C ARG A 546 -4.74 0.18 37.66
N GLY A 547 -4.28 1.40 37.97
CA GLY A 547 -4.13 2.47 36.97
C GLY A 547 -5.37 3.36 36.77
N GLY A 548 -6.49 3.08 37.45
CA GLY A 548 -7.68 3.93 37.41
C GLY A 548 -8.52 3.69 36.15
N LYS A 549 -8.76 4.73 35.35
CA LYS A 549 -9.46 4.60 34.07
C LYS A 549 -8.50 3.97 33.05
N VAL A 550 -8.80 2.75 32.60
CA VAL A 550 -7.93 1.98 31.72
C VAL A 550 -8.71 1.44 30.53
N ASP A 551 -8.09 1.50 29.36
CA ASP A 551 -8.50 0.73 28.18
C ASP A 551 -8.09 -0.73 28.39
N MET A 552 -8.87 -1.68 27.87
CA MET A 552 -8.69 -3.11 28.13
C MET A 552 -7.65 -3.79 27.25
N GLU A 553 -7.18 -3.15 26.16
CA GLU A 553 -6.15 -3.66 25.26
C GLU A 553 -4.85 -3.99 26.02
N GLY A 554 -4.29 -5.18 25.78
CA GLY A 554 -3.07 -5.70 26.39
C GLY A 554 -3.21 -6.17 27.84
N LEU A 555 -4.27 -5.79 28.56
CA LEU A 555 -4.39 -6.06 30.00
C LEU A 555 -4.62 -7.54 30.31
N LEU A 556 -5.30 -8.29 29.43
CA LEU A 556 -5.63 -9.69 29.68
C LEU A 556 -4.37 -10.57 29.77
N PHE A 557 -3.29 -10.21 29.07
CA PHE A 557 -2.00 -10.91 29.16
C PHE A 557 -1.31 -10.71 30.51
N ILE A 558 -1.54 -9.57 31.18
CA ILE A 558 -0.71 -9.09 32.29
C ILE A 558 -1.44 -9.20 33.64
N ASP A 559 -2.68 -8.72 33.73
CA ASP A 559 -3.34 -8.52 35.02
C ASP A 559 -3.94 -9.81 35.59
N PRO A 560 -3.48 -10.31 36.75
CA PRO A 560 -3.99 -11.55 37.32
C PRO A 560 -5.44 -11.47 37.80
N LYS A 561 -5.95 -10.28 38.16
CA LYS A 561 -7.35 -10.07 38.57
C LYS A 561 -8.27 -10.18 37.36
N LEU A 562 -7.90 -9.58 36.24
CA LEU A 562 -8.60 -9.70 34.96
C LEU A 562 -8.52 -11.14 34.43
N GLN A 563 -7.38 -11.81 34.49
CA GLN A 563 -7.29 -13.22 34.09
C GLN A 563 -8.21 -14.13 34.93
N ARG A 564 -8.36 -13.86 36.23
CA ARG A 564 -9.34 -14.57 37.07
C ARG A 564 -10.77 -14.27 36.66
N ALA A 565 -11.07 -13.02 36.31
CA ALA A 565 -12.38 -12.60 35.83
C ALA A 565 -12.72 -13.25 34.47
N TYR A 566 -11.79 -13.22 33.51
CA TYR A 566 -11.92 -13.91 32.23
C TYR A 566 -12.20 -15.42 32.40
N ARG A 567 -11.47 -16.09 33.30
CA ARG A 567 -11.77 -17.50 33.64
C ARG A 567 -13.19 -17.62 34.21
N HIS A 568 -13.63 -16.69 35.06
CA HIS A 568 -15.00 -16.71 35.55
C HIS A 568 -16.04 -16.54 34.42
N TRP A 569 -15.90 -15.52 33.57
CA TRP A 569 -16.82 -15.26 32.45
C TRP A 569 -16.91 -16.45 31.49
N THR A 570 -15.77 -17.03 31.09
CA THR A 570 -15.72 -18.20 30.22
C THR A 570 -16.25 -19.47 30.90
N ARG A 571 -16.12 -19.62 32.23
CA ARG A 571 -16.79 -20.70 32.95
C ARG A 571 -18.30 -20.56 32.87
N GLU A 572 -18.82 -19.36 33.12
CA GLU A 572 -20.26 -19.09 33.04
C GLU A 572 -20.81 -19.38 31.64
N LEU A 573 -20.12 -18.92 30.59
CA LEU A 573 -20.51 -19.22 29.22
C LEU A 573 -20.42 -20.72 28.90
N TYR A 574 -19.32 -21.39 29.24
CA TYR A 574 -19.04 -22.73 28.72
C TYR A 574 -19.63 -23.89 29.53
N THR A 575 -20.01 -23.66 30.78
CA THR A 575 -20.44 -24.73 31.70
C THR A 575 -21.90 -24.66 32.14
N ARG A 576 -22.60 -23.54 31.90
CA ARG A 576 -24.05 -23.48 32.08
C ARG A 576 -24.70 -24.43 31.06
N VAL A 577 -25.66 -25.23 31.52
CA VAL A 577 -26.42 -26.10 30.63
C VAL A 577 -27.27 -25.24 29.72
N ASN A 578 -27.09 -25.38 28.41
CA ASN A 578 -27.94 -24.72 27.43
C ASN A 578 -29.36 -25.32 27.52
N PRO A 579 -30.40 -24.54 27.89
CA PRO A 579 -31.75 -25.06 28.06
C PRO A 579 -32.37 -25.55 26.73
N HIS A 580 -31.84 -25.13 25.59
CA HIS A 580 -32.37 -25.47 24.27
C HIS A 580 -31.75 -26.73 23.66
N THR A 581 -30.50 -27.07 24.01
CA THR A 581 -29.82 -28.30 23.54
C THR A 581 -29.67 -29.36 24.62
N GLY A 582 -29.80 -28.99 25.90
CA GLY A 582 -29.58 -29.86 27.05
C GLY A 582 -28.09 -30.12 27.36
N LEU A 583 -27.17 -29.44 26.67
CA LEU A 583 -25.72 -29.61 26.83
C LEU A 583 -25.07 -28.26 27.20
N PRO A 584 -24.13 -28.21 28.14
CA PRO A 584 -23.25 -27.07 28.24
C PRO A 584 -22.31 -27.02 27.01
N ILE A 585 -21.81 -25.83 26.64
CA ILE A 585 -20.96 -25.67 25.45
C ILE A 585 -19.75 -26.61 25.47
N ARG A 586 -19.09 -26.81 26.62
CA ARG A 586 -17.93 -27.72 26.73
C ARG A 586 -18.20 -29.16 26.24
N ASP A 587 -19.48 -29.59 26.28
CA ASP A 587 -19.94 -30.93 25.94
C ASP A 587 -20.76 -30.94 24.63
N ASP A 588 -21.00 -29.78 24.00
CA ASP A 588 -21.78 -29.67 22.76
C ASP A 588 -20.87 -29.63 21.51
N PRO A 589 -20.84 -30.69 20.67
CA PRO A 589 -20.01 -30.76 19.47
C PRO A 589 -20.48 -29.84 18.34
N THR A 590 -21.64 -29.18 18.48
CA THR A 590 -22.05 -28.09 17.58
C THR A 590 -21.06 -26.93 17.63
N VAL A 591 -20.47 -26.65 18.79
CA VAL A 591 -19.38 -25.67 18.90
C VAL A 591 -18.09 -26.39 18.51
N ALA A 592 -17.45 -25.94 17.44
CA ALA A 592 -16.25 -26.57 16.90
C ALA A 592 -14.96 -25.91 17.44
N ILE A 593 -14.96 -24.58 17.54
CA ILE A 593 -13.77 -23.79 17.84
C ILE A 593 -14.09 -22.78 18.95
N LEU A 594 -13.19 -22.69 19.94
CA LEU A 594 -13.18 -21.65 20.96
C LEU A 594 -11.93 -20.78 20.78
N GLN A 595 -12.12 -19.50 20.50
CA GLN A 595 -11.03 -18.52 20.49
C GLN A 595 -10.79 -18.01 21.93
N ILE A 596 -9.54 -17.69 22.30
CA ILE A 596 -9.27 -17.10 23.63
C ILE A 596 -9.77 -15.65 23.65
N HIS A 597 -9.36 -14.82 22.70
CA HIS A 597 -9.80 -13.44 22.57
C HIS A 597 -9.61 -12.90 21.15
N ASN A 598 -10.26 -11.79 20.82
CA ASN A 598 -10.22 -11.14 19.51
C ASN A 598 -9.25 -9.95 19.48
N GLU A 599 -8.44 -9.87 18.42
CA GLU A 599 -7.69 -8.67 18.00
C GLU A 599 -6.86 -7.96 19.08
N ASP A 600 -6.02 -8.69 19.82
CA ASP A 600 -5.10 -8.09 20.79
C ASP A 600 -3.74 -8.79 20.79
N SER A 601 -2.66 -8.05 21.01
CA SER A 601 -1.28 -8.56 20.98
C SER A 601 -0.32 -7.61 21.69
N LEU A 602 0.67 -8.16 22.41
CA LEU A 602 1.77 -7.37 22.97
C LEU A 602 2.85 -7.06 21.91
N LEU A 603 2.71 -7.55 20.68
CA LEU A 603 3.55 -7.21 19.51
C LEU A 603 2.87 -6.18 18.58
N PHE A 604 1.78 -5.55 19.03
CA PHE A 604 1.04 -4.52 18.31
C PHE A 604 1.08 -3.15 19.01
N TRP A 605 0.76 -2.07 18.28
CA TRP A 605 0.87 -0.67 18.73
C TRP A 605 0.08 -0.33 20.00
N THR A 606 -0.90 -1.15 20.39
CA THR A 606 -1.72 -0.98 21.61
C THR A 606 -0.87 -1.14 22.88
N MET A 607 0.17 -1.99 22.87
CA MET A 607 1.05 -2.26 24.00
C MET A 607 1.67 -1.01 24.63
N GLN A 608 1.99 0.01 23.83
CA GLN A 608 2.59 1.25 24.34
C GLN A 608 1.62 2.13 25.15
N ARG A 609 0.31 1.83 25.12
CA ARG A 609 -0.74 2.52 25.90
C ARG A 609 -0.95 1.91 27.28
N LEU A 610 -0.26 0.82 27.60
CA LEU A 610 -0.37 0.16 28.91
C LEU A 610 -0.11 1.17 30.05
N PRO A 611 -1.04 1.26 31.03
CA PRO A 611 -0.84 2.10 32.21
C PRO A 611 0.40 1.69 33.00
N GLU A 612 1.01 2.66 33.69
CA GLU A 612 2.30 2.50 34.40
C GLU A 612 2.37 1.25 35.31
N PRO A 613 1.36 0.91 36.15
CA PRO A 613 1.44 -0.28 37.00
C PRO A 613 1.57 -1.61 36.21
N TYR A 614 1.01 -1.67 35.00
CA TYR A 614 1.13 -2.84 34.14
C TYR A 614 2.47 -2.88 33.42
N ARG A 615 3.00 -1.72 33.01
CA ARG A 615 4.37 -1.61 32.50
C ARG A 615 5.40 -2.04 33.54
N GLU A 616 5.21 -1.67 34.81
CA GLU A 616 6.06 -2.12 35.92
C GLU A 616 6.00 -3.64 36.09
N THR A 617 4.81 -4.23 36.02
CA THR A 617 4.63 -5.70 36.11
C THR A 617 5.36 -6.41 34.96
N LEU A 618 5.23 -5.89 33.74
CA LEU A 618 5.91 -6.43 32.57
C LEU A 618 7.44 -6.28 32.69
N SER A 619 7.91 -5.15 33.23
CA SER A 619 9.33 -4.89 33.53
C SER A 619 9.89 -5.88 34.57
N GLU A 620 9.13 -6.21 35.61
CA GLU A 620 9.53 -7.22 36.60
C GLU A 620 9.67 -8.61 35.98
N GLU A 621 8.70 -9.03 35.16
CA GLU A 621 8.74 -10.33 34.46
C GLU A 621 9.86 -10.38 33.43
N PHE A 622 10.10 -9.29 32.70
CA PHE A 622 11.22 -9.19 31.77
C PHE A 622 12.57 -9.27 32.51
N SER A 623 12.70 -8.61 33.66
CA SER A 623 13.91 -8.66 34.49
C SER A 623 14.20 -10.06 35.04
N LYS A 624 13.15 -10.81 35.42
CA LYS A 624 13.26 -12.22 35.81
C LYS A 624 13.70 -13.08 34.63
N TRP A 625 13.09 -12.88 33.46
CA TRP A 625 13.44 -13.58 32.24
C TRP A 625 14.91 -13.34 31.87
N LEU A 626 15.37 -12.08 31.84
CA LEU A 626 16.77 -11.73 31.58
C LEU A 626 17.73 -12.38 32.58
N SER A 627 17.36 -12.43 33.86
CA SER A 627 18.16 -13.11 34.88
C SER A 627 18.26 -14.61 34.63
N SER A 628 17.21 -15.25 34.09
CA SER A 628 17.26 -16.66 33.70
C SER A 628 18.16 -16.91 32.48
N GLN A 629 18.21 -15.98 31.52
CA GLN A 629 19.03 -16.12 30.30
C GLN A 629 20.51 -15.80 30.55
N TYR A 630 20.80 -14.76 31.33
CA TYR A 630 22.16 -14.22 31.51
C TYR A 630 22.75 -14.48 32.90
N GLY A 631 21.97 -15.04 33.82
CA GLY A 631 22.32 -15.24 35.23
C GLY A 631 22.09 -14.01 36.13
N SER A 632 22.00 -12.81 35.57
CA SER A 632 21.49 -11.61 36.26
C SER A 632 21.16 -10.48 35.28
N VAL A 633 20.31 -9.53 35.69
CA VAL A 633 20.02 -8.30 34.94
C VAL A 633 21.29 -7.51 34.60
N GLN A 634 22.26 -7.42 35.53
CA GLN A 634 23.50 -6.68 35.28
C GLN A 634 24.34 -7.33 34.18
N LYS A 635 24.33 -8.66 34.10
CA LYS A 635 25.00 -9.40 33.02
C LYS A 635 24.30 -9.22 31.68
N ALA A 636 22.97 -9.21 31.66
CA ALA A 636 22.21 -8.88 30.45
C ALA A 636 22.52 -7.46 29.97
N TRP A 637 22.46 -6.46 30.87
CA TRP A 637 22.79 -5.07 30.58
C TRP A 637 24.22 -4.91 30.06
N ALA A 638 25.19 -5.59 30.69
CA ALA A 638 26.58 -5.58 30.24
C ALA A 638 26.76 -6.27 28.87
N ALA A 639 26.03 -7.36 28.61
CA ALA A 639 26.04 -8.06 27.31
C ALA A 639 25.50 -7.18 26.17
N TRP A 640 24.65 -6.22 26.49
CA TRP A 640 24.18 -5.21 25.55
C TRP A 640 25.19 -4.07 25.33
N GLY A 641 26.29 -3.93 26.08
CA GLY A 641 27.32 -2.91 25.81
C GLY A 641 26.83 -1.47 26.00
N ASP A 642 26.87 -0.63 24.96
CA ASP A 642 26.37 0.77 24.94
C ASP A 642 24.83 0.87 24.96
N GLY A 643 24.17 0.02 25.76
CA GLY A 643 22.72 -0.24 25.79
C GLY A 643 21.80 0.92 26.21
N PHE A 644 22.29 2.16 26.20
CA PHE A 644 21.47 3.37 26.38
C PHE A 644 20.58 3.68 25.16
N LYS A 645 20.93 3.17 23.96
CA LYS A 645 20.02 3.28 22.80
C LYS A 645 18.76 2.46 23.10
N GLY A 646 17.61 3.15 23.16
CA GLY A 646 16.34 2.54 23.56
C GLY A 646 16.16 2.38 25.07
N GLU A 647 16.82 3.21 25.89
CA GLU A 647 16.53 3.26 27.34
C GLU A 647 15.03 3.50 27.58
N ASP A 648 14.43 2.65 28.41
CA ASP A 648 13.06 2.82 28.90
C ASP A 648 13.10 3.53 30.26
N PRO A 649 12.15 4.41 30.61
CA PRO A 649 12.12 5.06 31.92
C PRO A 649 12.11 4.12 33.13
N LEU A 650 11.75 2.84 32.94
CA LEU A 650 11.80 1.84 34.00
C LEU A 650 13.18 1.19 34.20
N ASP A 651 14.14 1.43 33.29
CA ASP A 651 15.50 0.87 33.37
C ASP A 651 16.23 1.34 34.63
N ASN A 652 16.60 0.39 35.48
CA ASN A 652 17.47 0.58 36.63
C ASN A 652 18.29 -0.71 36.88
N PRO A 653 19.36 -0.93 36.09
CA PRO A 653 20.18 -2.14 36.19
C PRO A 653 20.80 -2.34 37.57
N GLN A 654 21.08 -1.25 38.29
CA GLN A 654 21.65 -1.30 39.65
C GLN A 654 20.66 -1.88 40.66
N GLN A 655 19.37 -1.64 40.46
CA GLN A 655 18.29 -2.25 41.25
C GLN A 655 17.73 -3.53 40.63
N GLY A 656 18.32 -4.01 39.52
CA GLY A 656 17.90 -5.23 38.85
C GLY A 656 16.55 -5.12 38.12
N ARG A 657 16.18 -3.93 37.65
CA ARG A 657 14.95 -3.67 36.91
C ARG A 657 15.26 -3.19 35.50
N ILE A 658 14.60 -3.75 34.49
CA ILE A 658 14.71 -3.38 33.07
C ILE A 658 13.32 -3.31 32.45
N GLY A 659 13.03 -2.24 31.71
CA GLY A 659 11.80 -2.09 30.94
C GLY A 659 11.88 -2.80 29.59
N CYS A 660 10.76 -3.34 29.13
CA CYS A 660 10.62 -3.75 27.74
C CYS A 660 10.75 -2.53 26.83
N LEU A 661 11.39 -2.71 25.68
CA LEU A 661 11.40 -1.70 24.62
C LEU A 661 9.98 -1.39 24.14
N ARG A 662 9.79 -0.17 23.62
CA ARG A 662 8.52 0.20 22.97
C ARG A 662 8.39 -0.57 21.67
N ILE A 663 7.16 -0.77 21.22
CA ILE A 663 6.88 -1.45 19.94
C ILE A 663 7.59 -0.78 18.77
N TYR A 664 7.59 0.55 18.70
CA TYR A 664 8.36 1.30 17.69
C TYR A 664 9.83 0.90 17.67
N ASP A 665 10.45 0.70 18.84
CA ASP A 665 11.85 0.32 18.90
C ASP A 665 12.06 -1.07 18.27
N LEU A 666 11.10 -2.00 18.40
CA LEU A 666 11.14 -3.33 17.77
C LEU A 666 10.94 -3.32 16.25
N THR A 667 10.34 -2.27 15.68
CA THR A 667 10.17 -2.14 14.22
C THR A 667 11.40 -1.51 13.53
N THR A 668 12.27 -0.82 14.28
CA THR A 668 13.46 -0.16 13.73
C THR A 668 14.61 -1.11 13.40
N GLU A 669 15.52 -0.68 12.53
CA GLU A 669 16.81 -1.35 12.33
C GLU A 669 17.72 -1.10 13.54
N GLY A 670 18.38 -2.15 14.03
CA GLY A 670 19.33 -2.06 15.14
C GLY A 670 20.68 -2.66 14.79
N ASP A 671 21.73 -2.15 15.43
CA ASP A 671 23.10 -2.65 15.29
C ASP A 671 23.68 -3.11 16.64
N GLY A 672 24.47 -4.18 16.58
CA GLY A 672 25.27 -4.70 17.69
C GLY A 672 24.51 -4.85 19.01
N ALA A 673 24.74 -3.89 19.90
CA ALA A 673 24.16 -3.75 21.23
C ALA A 673 22.62 -3.72 21.25
N PHE A 674 22.06 -2.80 20.47
CA PHE A 674 20.62 -2.51 20.47
C PHE A 674 19.83 -3.66 19.84
N ALA A 675 20.37 -4.26 18.77
CA ALA A 675 19.81 -5.46 18.14
C ALA A 675 19.60 -6.60 19.14
N ARG A 676 20.57 -6.86 20.04
CA ARG A 676 20.43 -7.89 21.07
C ARG A 676 19.29 -7.59 22.04
N ARG A 677 19.14 -6.34 22.49
CA ARG A 677 18.02 -5.94 23.37
C ARG A 677 16.67 -6.03 22.66
N GLN A 678 16.59 -5.68 21.36
CA GLN A 678 15.39 -5.86 20.54
C GLN A 678 14.98 -7.33 20.48
N GLN A 679 15.93 -8.21 20.17
CA GLN A 679 15.73 -9.67 20.10
C GLN A 679 15.27 -10.24 21.44
N ASP A 680 15.93 -9.87 22.55
CA ASP A 680 15.57 -10.30 23.90
C ASP A 680 14.16 -9.81 24.29
N THR A 681 13.84 -8.55 24.01
CA THR A 681 12.52 -7.98 24.31
C THR A 681 11.43 -8.68 23.50
N ALA A 682 11.62 -8.81 22.18
CA ALA A 682 10.64 -9.42 21.29
C ALA A 682 10.41 -10.90 21.63
N ARG A 683 11.50 -11.64 21.91
CA ARG A 683 11.43 -13.03 22.38
C ARG A 683 10.67 -13.14 23.70
N PHE A 684 10.98 -12.27 24.68
CA PHE A 684 10.27 -12.25 25.95
C PHE A 684 8.76 -12.02 25.75
N LEU A 685 8.36 -11.02 24.96
CA LEU A 685 6.94 -10.73 24.70
C LEU A 685 6.23 -11.93 24.04
N ALA A 686 6.87 -12.57 23.06
CA ALA A 686 6.34 -13.74 22.38
C ALA A 686 6.19 -14.95 23.32
N GLU A 687 7.21 -15.24 24.14
CA GLU A 687 7.16 -16.32 25.14
C GLU A 687 6.12 -16.01 26.23
N PHE A 688 6.01 -14.75 26.67
CA PHE A 688 5.03 -14.31 27.67
C PHE A 688 3.58 -14.46 27.15
N GLN A 689 3.32 -14.07 25.90
CA GLN A 689 2.05 -14.33 25.22
C GLN A 689 1.78 -15.83 25.06
N ARG A 690 2.77 -16.61 24.59
CA ARG A 690 2.64 -18.06 24.41
C ARG A 690 2.28 -18.77 25.72
N ASP A 691 2.93 -18.39 26.81
CA ASP A 691 2.67 -18.94 28.13
C ASP A 691 1.27 -18.59 28.64
N PHE A 692 0.80 -17.36 28.36
CA PHE A 692 -0.59 -16.99 28.63
C PHE A 692 -1.57 -17.89 27.87
N TYR A 693 -1.37 -18.08 26.57
CA TYR A 693 -2.23 -18.95 25.74
C TYR A 693 -2.18 -20.40 26.21
N ALA A 694 -1.00 -20.94 26.51
CA ALA A 694 -0.85 -22.29 27.04
C ALA A 694 -1.61 -22.47 28.37
N ARG A 695 -1.55 -21.48 29.28
CA ARG A 695 -2.31 -21.51 30.54
C ARG A 695 -3.83 -21.43 30.30
N MET A 696 -4.30 -20.57 29.42
CA MET A 696 -5.72 -20.47 29.09
C MET A 696 -6.22 -21.73 28.38
N GLY A 697 -5.44 -22.28 27.46
CA GLY A 697 -5.75 -23.53 26.78
C GLY A 697 -5.85 -24.71 27.75
N ARG A 698 -4.90 -24.83 28.68
CA ARG A 698 -4.97 -25.83 29.77
C ARG A 698 -6.20 -25.65 30.64
N TYR A 699 -6.53 -24.41 31.01
CA TYR A 699 -7.72 -24.10 31.78
C TYR A 699 -9.00 -24.55 31.04
N LEU A 700 -9.16 -24.20 29.77
CA LEU A 700 -10.32 -24.65 28.98
C LEU A 700 -10.35 -26.17 28.84
N ARG A 701 -9.22 -26.80 28.49
CA ARG A 701 -9.13 -28.24 28.22
C ARG A 701 -9.31 -29.09 29.48
N TYR A 702 -8.62 -28.77 30.57
CA TYR A 702 -8.51 -29.64 31.74
C TYR A 702 -9.35 -29.18 32.94
N ASP A 703 -9.48 -27.88 33.17
CA ASP A 703 -10.25 -27.37 34.32
C ASP A 703 -11.75 -27.27 33.98
N LEU A 704 -12.09 -26.82 32.76
CA LEU A 704 -13.48 -26.78 32.30
C LEU A 704 -13.94 -28.07 31.62
N GLY A 705 -13.01 -28.78 30.97
CA GLY A 705 -13.30 -30.01 30.22
C GLY A 705 -13.73 -29.78 28.76
N CYS A 706 -13.43 -28.62 28.17
CA CYS A 706 -13.79 -28.30 26.79
C CYS A 706 -13.09 -29.24 25.79
N GLN A 707 -13.86 -29.85 24.87
CA GLN A 707 -13.35 -30.78 23.86
C GLN A 707 -13.11 -30.13 22.48
N GLN A 708 -13.54 -28.88 22.30
CA GLN A 708 -13.39 -28.09 21.08
C GLN A 708 -11.93 -27.85 20.71
N LEU A 709 -11.69 -27.49 19.45
CA LEU A 709 -10.40 -26.95 19.04
C LEU A 709 -10.23 -25.52 19.58
N LEU A 710 -8.99 -25.17 19.91
CA LEU A 710 -8.66 -23.89 20.52
C LEU A 710 -7.86 -23.02 19.55
N ASN A 711 -8.28 -21.76 19.41
CA ASN A 711 -7.55 -20.72 18.69
C ASN A 711 -7.13 -19.62 19.68
N ALA A 712 -5.96 -19.02 19.48
CA ALA A 712 -5.43 -17.99 20.38
C ALA A 712 -6.16 -16.65 20.18
N THR A 713 -5.83 -16.00 19.07
CA THR A 713 -6.45 -14.77 18.57
C THR A 713 -6.26 -14.74 17.04
N ASN A 714 -6.42 -13.57 16.42
CA ASN A 714 -6.55 -13.38 14.98
C ASN A 714 -5.97 -12.05 14.49
N TRP A 715 -4.93 -11.54 15.15
CA TRP A 715 -4.43 -10.19 14.89
C TRP A 715 -3.12 -10.13 14.10
N ARG A 716 -2.94 -8.99 13.43
CA ARG A 716 -1.68 -8.57 12.80
C ARG A 716 -0.69 -8.00 13.82
N THR A 717 0.55 -7.77 13.40
CA THR A 717 1.58 -7.17 14.26
C THR A 717 1.90 -5.72 13.86
N ALA A 718 2.74 -5.04 14.64
CA ALA A 718 3.15 -3.67 14.32
C ALA A 718 4.04 -3.59 13.06
N ASP A 719 4.79 -4.66 12.78
CA ASP A 719 5.67 -4.84 11.62
C ASP A 719 5.69 -6.33 11.28
N ASP A 720 4.89 -6.72 10.29
CA ASP A 720 4.67 -8.12 9.95
C ASP A 720 5.95 -8.86 9.52
N PRO A 721 6.86 -8.26 8.72
CA PRO A 721 8.13 -8.90 8.38
C PRO A 721 8.96 -9.30 9.60
N LYS A 722 9.00 -8.46 10.65
CA LYS A 722 9.82 -8.72 11.85
C LYS A 722 9.09 -9.51 12.92
N LEU A 723 7.81 -9.25 13.14
CA LEU A 723 7.10 -9.67 14.36
C LEU A 723 6.04 -10.77 14.12
N LYS A 724 5.52 -10.93 12.89
CA LYS A 724 4.43 -11.90 12.63
C LYS A 724 4.84 -13.33 12.98
N ALA A 725 6.07 -13.75 12.68
CA ALA A 725 6.55 -15.10 13.03
C ALA A 725 6.57 -15.35 14.55
N LEU A 726 6.85 -14.33 15.36
CA LEU A 726 6.78 -14.40 16.82
C LEU A 726 5.34 -14.50 17.32
N GLU A 727 4.43 -13.75 16.70
CA GLU A 727 3.00 -13.79 17.02
C GLU A 727 2.42 -15.18 16.72
N ARG A 728 2.70 -15.74 15.53
CA ARG A 728 2.30 -17.11 15.15
C ARG A 728 2.89 -18.17 16.09
N TYR A 729 4.17 -18.02 16.45
CA TYR A 729 4.77 -18.86 17.49
C TYR A 729 3.98 -18.79 18.80
N SER A 730 3.44 -17.64 19.20
CA SER A 730 2.62 -17.56 20.41
C SER A 730 1.29 -18.32 20.27
N TYR A 731 0.69 -18.33 19.08
CA TYR A 731 -0.58 -19.00 18.79
C TYR A 731 -0.45 -20.52 18.81
N HIS A 732 0.69 -21.07 18.36
CA HIS A 732 1.01 -22.50 18.34
C HIS A 732 1.19 -23.12 19.75
N ALA A 733 0.78 -22.42 20.81
CA ALA A 733 0.43 -23.05 22.08
C ALA A 733 -0.92 -23.79 22.04
N LEU A 734 -1.75 -23.51 21.01
CA LEU A 734 -3.09 -24.03 20.80
C LEU A 734 -3.20 -24.76 19.45
N ASP A 735 -4.42 -25.17 19.09
CA ASP A 735 -4.66 -26.10 17.98
C ASP A 735 -4.62 -25.41 16.61
N ILE A 736 -5.20 -24.19 16.50
CA ILE A 736 -5.50 -23.52 15.23
C ILE A 736 -4.80 -22.16 15.12
N ASP A 737 -4.22 -21.91 13.95
CA ASP A 737 -3.66 -20.63 13.55
C ASP A 737 -4.71 -19.75 12.84
N ALA A 738 -4.71 -18.44 13.09
CA ALA A 738 -5.70 -17.54 12.49
C ALA A 738 -5.25 -16.08 12.38
N GLU A 739 -5.76 -15.37 11.37
CA GLU A 739 -5.61 -13.92 11.22
C GLU A 739 -6.83 -13.32 10.50
N ASN A 740 -7.08 -12.03 10.68
CA ASN A 740 -8.07 -11.27 9.92
C ASN A 740 -7.42 -10.68 8.67
N GLU A 741 -8.10 -10.69 7.53
CA GLU A 741 -7.60 -10.05 6.30
C GLU A 741 -8.76 -9.49 5.48
N TYR A 742 -8.70 -8.19 5.18
CA TYR A 742 -9.80 -7.46 4.57
C TYR A 742 -9.42 -6.98 3.18
N VAL A 743 -10.16 -7.45 2.16
CA VAL A 743 -9.88 -7.08 0.78
C VAL A 743 -10.28 -5.64 0.50
N GLY A 744 -9.39 -4.94 -0.19
CA GLY A 744 -9.48 -3.53 -0.53
C GLY A 744 -8.53 -2.70 0.31
N SER A 745 -7.74 -1.84 -0.32
CA SER A 745 -6.74 -1.05 0.40
C SER A 745 -7.39 0.00 1.31
N ASP A 746 -6.64 0.50 2.29
CA ASP A 746 -7.06 1.54 3.25
C ASP A 746 -7.60 2.82 2.59
N TYR A 747 -7.16 3.12 1.37
CA TYR A 747 -7.55 4.32 0.64
C TYR A 747 -8.85 4.20 -0.19
N GLN A 748 -9.41 3.00 -0.34
CA GLN A 748 -10.56 2.79 -1.23
C GLN A 748 -11.79 3.58 -0.82
N HIS A 749 -11.93 3.94 0.45
CA HIS A 749 -13.05 4.71 0.96
C HIS A 749 -12.56 5.67 2.04
N GLN A 750 -12.67 6.97 1.76
CA GLN A 750 -12.15 8.05 2.61
C GLN A 750 -13.23 9.07 2.95
N GLY A 751 -13.33 9.43 4.22
CA GLY A 751 -14.24 10.47 4.70
C GLY A 751 -14.40 10.45 6.22
N PRO A 752 -15.02 11.47 6.83
CA PRO A 752 -15.26 11.46 8.26
C PRO A 752 -16.03 10.20 8.69
N ASN A 753 -15.51 9.43 9.66
CA ASN A 753 -16.14 8.19 10.15
C ASN A 753 -16.14 7.01 9.15
N ASP A 754 -15.29 7.05 8.12
CA ASP A 754 -15.09 5.98 7.13
C ASP A 754 -14.65 4.62 7.73
N ASN A 755 -14.24 4.58 8.99
CA ASN A 755 -13.90 3.35 9.70
C ASN A 755 -15.11 2.47 10.06
N TYR A 756 -16.35 2.99 10.04
CA TYR A 756 -17.55 2.18 10.31
C TYR A 756 -18.79 2.53 9.49
N ARG A 757 -18.82 3.71 8.85
CA ARG A 757 -19.99 4.17 8.07
C ARG A 757 -19.61 4.80 6.74
N ILE A 758 -20.57 4.84 5.83
CA ILE A 758 -20.46 5.43 4.49
C ILE A 758 -21.48 6.58 4.41
N ASP A 759 -20.99 7.80 4.15
CA ASP A 759 -21.84 9.00 4.07
C ASP A 759 -21.78 9.62 2.66
N PRO A 760 -22.80 10.41 2.26
CA PRO A 760 -22.64 11.37 1.18
C PRO A 760 -21.46 12.31 1.45
N GLY A 761 -20.70 12.65 0.42
CA GLY A 761 -19.47 13.43 0.48
C GLY A 761 -18.20 12.59 0.71
N HIS A 762 -18.32 11.30 1.06
CA HIS A 762 -17.16 10.42 1.12
C HIS A 762 -16.59 10.17 -0.27
N ARG A 763 -15.29 9.92 -0.34
CA ARG A 763 -14.59 9.57 -1.57
C ARG A 763 -14.37 8.07 -1.66
N LEU A 764 -14.45 7.52 -2.86
CA LEU A 764 -14.39 6.10 -3.18
C LEU A 764 -13.48 5.85 -4.38
N VAL A 765 -12.59 4.85 -4.30
CA VAL A 765 -11.96 4.23 -5.46
C VAL A 765 -12.64 2.88 -5.69
N ASN A 766 -13.44 2.78 -6.75
CA ASN A 766 -13.96 1.50 -7.21
C ASN A 766 -12.85 0.74 -7.94
N GLU A 767 -12.40 -0.38 -7.39
CA GLU A 767 -11.35 -1.18 -7.99
C GLU A 767 -11.52 -2.67 -7.66
N SER A 768 -11.22 -3.51 -8.64
CA SER A 768 -11.24 -4.96 -8.51
C SER A 768 -9.92 -5.45 -7.93
N VAL A 769 -9.99 -6.44 -7.03
CA VAL A 769 -8.81 -7.14 -6.52
C VAL A 769 -8.03 -7.82 -7.65
N LEU A 770 -8.66 -8.08 -8.80
CA LEU A 770 -8.03 -8.70 -9.97
C LEU A 770 -6.82 -7.91 -10.47
N SER A 771 -6.75 -6.60 -10.25
CA SER A 771 -5.53 -5.80 -10.53
C SER A 771 -4.48 -5.81 -9.43
N LYS A 772 -4.80 -6.39 -8.28
CA LYS A 772 -4.02 -6.34 -7.04
C LYS A 772 -3.97 -7.74 -6.42
N PRO A 773 -3.42 -8.75 -7.15
CA PRO A 773 -3.43 -10.15 -6.73
C PRO A 773 -2.87 -10.40 -5.33
N PHE A 774 -1.95 -9.54 -4.86
CA PHE A 774 -1.32 -9.66 -3.55
C PHE A 774 -2.17 -9.12 -2.38
N GLU A 775 -3.34 -8.52 -2.66
CA GLU A 775 -4.35 -8.16 -1.64
C GLU A 775 -5.34 -9.30 -1.32
N MET A 776 -5.17 -10.46 -1.95
CA MET A 776 -6.09 -11.58 -1.72
C MET A 776 -6.04 -12.05 -0.27
N CYS A 777 -7.22 -12.20 0.34
CA CYS A 777 -7.38 -12.64 1.72
C CYS A 777 -6.88 -14.07 2.02
N THR A 778 -6.45 -14.80 0.99
CA THR A 778 -5.90 -16.17 1.09
C THR A 778 -4.39 -16.22 0.95
N ASN A 779 -3.69 -15.09 0.87
CA ASN A 779 -2.24 -15.04 0.69
C ASN A 779 -1.48 -15.18 2.02
N PHE A 780 -1.60 -16.34 2.66
CA PHE A 780 -0.99 -16.63 3.95
C PHE A 780 0.03 -17.76 3.88
N ARG A 781 1.08 -17.64 4.68
CA ARG A 781 1.94 -18.78 5.02
C ARG A 781 1.22 -19.66 6.04
N GLN A 782 1.28 -20.97 5.84
CA GLN A 782 0.63 -21.93 6.72
C GLN A 782 1.69 -22.70 7.50
N ALA A 783 1.63 -22.61 8.84
CA ALA A 783 2.55 -23.35 9.70
C ALA A 783 2.20 -24.85 9.66
N GLU A 784 3.19 -25.70 9.40
CA GLU A 784 2.99 -27.15 9.43
C GLU A 784 2.55 -27.60 10.82
N GLY A 785 1.53 -28.45 10.87
CA GLY A 785 0.98 -28.98 12.13
C GLY A 785 -0.19 -28.17 12.69
N HIS A 786 -0.58 -27.07 12.05
CA HIS A 786 -1.67 -26.20 12.47
C HIS A 786 -2.61 -25.86 11.31
N PRO A 787 -3.92 -26.16 11.40
CA PRO A 787 -4.90 -25.67 10.44
C PRO A 787 -4.95 -24.14 10.47
N PHE A 788 -5.21 -23.52 9.33
CA PHE A 788 -5.22 -22.06 9.21
C PHE A 788 -6.60 -21.55 8.79
N ILE A 789 -7.14 -20.59 9.54
CA ILE A 789 -8.41 -19.93 9.19
C ILE A 789 -8.26 -18.41 9.12
N VAL A 790 -8.94 -17.80 8.15
CA VAL A 790 -9.16 -16.35 8.11
C VAL A 790 -10.44 -16.07 8.86
N THR A 791 -10.35 -15.49 10.06
CA THR A 791 -11.51 -15.35 10.96
C THR A 791 -12.40 -14.17 10.65
N GLU A 792 -11.92 -13.22 9.85
CA GLU A 792 -12.69 -12.09 9.33
C GLU A 792 -12.14 -11.66 7.98
N THR A 793 -13.03 -11.55 6.98
CA THR A 793 -12.77 -10.87 5.71
C THR A 793 -14.02 -10.18 5.20
N ALA A 794 -13.83 -9.17 4.34
CA ALA A 794 -14.90 -8.58 3.56
C ALA A 794 -14.34 -7.96 2.29
N TRP A 795 -15.14 -7.93 1.23
CA TRP A 795 -14.97 -6.96 0.15
C TRP A 795 -15.62 -5.67 0.61
N LYS A 796 -14.80 -4.71 1.06
CA LYS A 796 -15.27 -3.55 1.81
C LYS A 796 -16.25 -2.69 1.00
N ASN A 797 -17.42 -2.43 1.58
CA ASN A 797 -18.33 -1.42 1.02
C ASN A 797 -17.69 -0.03 1.13
N PRO A 798 -17.93 0.89 0.17
CA PRO A 798 -18.86 0.79 -0.96
C PRO A 798 -18.22 0.32 -2.29
N ASN A 799 -17.11 -0.44 -2.28
CA ASN A 799 -16.50 -0.92 -3.53
C ASN A 799 -17.52 -1.64 -4.43
N ARG A 800 -17.49 -1.37 -5.73
CA ARG A 800 -18.47 -1.89 -6.71
C ARG A 800 -18.26 -3.38 -7.04
N TYR A 801 -17.02 -3.83 -7.03
CA TYR A 801 -16.59 -5.11 -7.59
C TYR A 801 -16.54 -6.21 -6.52
N GLN A 802 -17.69 -6.52 -5.92
CA GLN A 802 -17.77 -7.46 -4.78
C GLN A 802 -18.02 -8.91 -5.19
N SER A 803 -18.56 -9.15 -6.40
CA SER A 803 -18.95 -10.50 -6.84
C SER A 803 -17.78 -11.44 -7.09
N GLU A 804 -16.58 -10.90 -7.33
CA GLU A 804 -15.35 -11.68 -7.39
C GLU A 804 -15.01 -12.35 -6.06
N GLY A 805 -15.45 -11.80 -4.91
CA GLY A 805 -15.03 -12.28 -3.60
C GLY A 805 -15.32 -13.76 -3.39
N PRO A 806 -16.60 -14.20 -3.45
CA PRO A 806 -16.95 -15.61 -3.28
C PRO A 806 -16.26 -16.53 -4.28
N PHE A 807 -16.08 -16.08 -5.54
CA PHE A 807 -15.39 -16.83 -6.59
C PHE A 807 -13.93 -17.07 -6.24
N LEU A 808 -13.20 -15.99 -5.93
CA LEU A 808 -11.77 -16.04 -5.67
C LEU A 808 -11.49 -16.75 -4.33
N ALA A 809 -12.31 -16.51 -3.30
CA ALA A 809 -12.15 -17.20 -2.03
C ALA A 809 -12.35 -18.72 -2.17
N ALA A 810 -13.36 -19.18 -2.92
CA ALA A 810 -13.58 -20.62 -3.14
C ALA A 810 -12.47 -21.26 -3.98
N ALA A 811 -12.02 -20.58 -5.02
CA ALA A 811 -10.92 -21.02 -5.87
C ALA A 811 -9.60 -21.15 -5.10
N TYR A 812 -9.19 -20.09 -4.40
CA TYR A 812 -7.87 -20.04 -3.77
C TYR A 812 -7.81 -20.78 -2.43
N GLN A 813 -8.91 -20.89 -1.66
CA GLN A 813 -8.94 -21.85 -0.54
C GLN A 813 -8.80 -23.30 -1.04
N SER A 814 -9.38 -23.64 -2.20
CA SER A 814 -9.25 -24.98 -2.78
C SER A 814 -7.82 -25.28 -3.23
N LEU A 815 -7.13 -24.29 -3.80
CA LEU A 815 -5.76 -24.40 -4.28
C LEU A 815 -4.74 -24.49 -3.13
N THR A 816 -4.82 -23.56 -2.17
CA THR A 816 -3.78 -23.35 -1.16
C THR A 816 -3.96 -24.18 0.10
N GLY A 817 -5.16 -24.74 0.32
CA GLY A 817 -5.45 -25.54 1.50
C GLY A 817 -5.86 -24.73 2.74
N ILE A 818 -6.09 -23.42 2.63
CA ILE A 818 -6.67 -22.63 3.74
C ILE A 818 -8.02 -23.24 4.14
N ASP A 819 -8.15 -23.58 5.42
CA ASP A 819 -9.22 -24.45 5.94
C ASP A 819 -10.57 -23.74 6.16
N GLY A 820 -10.56 -22.41 6.12
CA GLY A 820 -11.78 -21.62 6.12
C GLY A 820 -11.54 -20.11 6.10
N VAL A 821 -12.46 -19.42 5.45
CA VAL A 821 -12.54 -17.95 5.39
C VAL A 821 -13.91 -17.51 5.91
N ALA A 822 -13.92 -16.60 6.88
CA ALA A 822 -15.11 -16.11 7.53
C ALA A 822 -15.53 -14.72 7.05
N TRP A 823 -16.69 -14.66 6.38
CA TRP A 823 -17.27 -13.42 5.87
C TRP A 823 -17.79 -12.55 7.03
N PHE A 824 -17.20 -11.36 7.21
CA PHE A 824 -17.53 -10.42 8.29
C PHE A 824 -18.41 -9.27 7.77
N SER A 825 -19.58 -9.01 8.34
CA SER A 825 -20.43 -9.88 9.17
C SER A 825 -21.91 -9.67 8.82
N CYS A 826 -22.78 -10.66 9.07
CA CYS A 826 -24.21 -10.59 8.77
C CYS A 826 -24.97 -10.06 9.99
N GLN A 827 -25.68 -8.95 9.79
CA GLN A 827 -26.42 -8.25 10.83
C GLN A 827 -27.93 -8.26 10.61
N THR A 828 -28.38 -8.94 9.56
CA THR A 828 -29.77 -9.14 9.19
C THR A 828 -30.07 -10.64 9.09
N PRO A 829 -31.32 -11.09 9.36
CA PRO A 829 -31.67 -12.52 9.29
C PRO A 829 -31.50 -13.13 7.88
N ARG A 830 -31.56 -12.31 6.83
CA ARG A 830 -31.37 -12.70 5.42
C ARG A 830 -30.59 -11.59 4.69
N TYR A 831 -30.68 -11.51 3.36
CA TYR A 831 -30.13 -10.38 2.60
C TYR A 831 -30.51 -9.03 3.22
N GLU A 832 -29.55 -8.12 3.25
CA GLU A 832 -29.73 -6.71 3.62
C GLU A 832 -30.46 -5.99 2.48
N THR A 833 -31.71 -5.61 2.73
CA THR A 833 -32.54 -4.88 1.76
C THR A 833 -32.61 -3.40 2.04
N ASP A 834 -32.30 -2.96 3.27
CA ASP A 834 -32.27 -1.56 3.67
C ASP A 834 -31.05 -1.26 4.57
N PRO A 835 -29.92 -0.90 3.94
CA PRO A 835 -28.68 -0.64 4.67
C PRO A 835 -28.62 0.76 5.30
N LEU A 836 -29.60 1.63 5.02
CA LEU A 836 -29.63 2.99 5.53
C LEU A 836 -29.92 2.99 7.03
N LYS A 837 -29.23 3.83 7.80
CA LYS A 837 -29.41 3.93 9.26
C LYS A 837 -30.11 5.24 9.62
N PRO A 838 -31.41 5.22 10.00
CA PRO A 838 -32.21 6.44 10.24
C PRO A 838 -31.65 7.38 11.32
N PHE A 839 -30.85 6.85 12.25
CA PHE A 839 -30.20 7.61 13.32
C PHE A 839 -28.89 8.30 12.89
N TRP A 840 -28.35 7.97 11.70
CA TRP A 840 -27.22 8.66 11.09
C TRP A 840 -27.69 9.53 9.92
N LYS A 841 -28.40 10.60 10.23
CA LYS A 841 -28.85 11.57 9.23
C LYS A 841 -27.69 12.47 8.78
N VAL A 842 -27.47 12.55 7.47
CA VAL A 842 -26.49 13.43 6.82
C VAL A 842 -27.26 14.26 5.78
N ASP A 843 -27.45 15.54 6.08
CA ASP A 843 -28.31 16.44 5.31
C ASP A 843 -29.74 15.89 5.08
N ASP A 844 -30.11 15.61 3.83
CA ASP A 844 -31.39 15.03 3.43
C ASP A 844 -31.35 13.50 3.26
N GLN A 845 -30.24 12.85 3.60
CA GLN A 845 -29.98 11.42 3.42
C GLN A 845 -29.63 10.72 4.75
N PHE A 846 -29.47 9.40 4.69
CA PHE A 846 -29.02 8.56 5.80
C PHE A 846 -27.74 7.82 5.42
N ALA A 847 -26.80 7.69 6.35
CA ALA A 847 -25.58 6.92 6.15
C ALA A 847 -25.83 5.41 6.11
N MET A 848 -24.90 4.67 5.50
CA MET A 848 -24.90 3.20 5.47
C MET A 848 -23.86 2.63 6.44
N HIS A 849 -24.13 1.45 6.99
CA HIS A 849 -23.14 0.69 7.75
C HIS A 849 -22.15 -0.03 6.80
N LYS A 850 -20.85 0.09 7.07
CA LYS A 850 -19.78 -0.38 6.16
C LYS A 850 -19.60 -1.89 6.14
N TRP A 851 -19.74 -2.54 7.30
CA TRP A 851 -19.26 -3.90 7.55
C TRP A 851 -20.29 -5.01 7.35
N ASN A 852 -21.52 -4.69 6.93
CA ASN A 852 -22.49 -5.75 6.62
C ASN A 852 -22.08 -6.48 5.33
N HIS A 853 -22.08 -7.81 5.30
CA HIS A 853 -21.80 -8.59 4.07
C HIS A 853 -23.04 -9.27 3.47
N CYS A 854 -24.20 -9.14 4.10
CA CYS A 854 -25.45 -9.74 3.64
C CYS A 854 -26.01 -9.10 2.33
N TYR A 855 -25.17 -8.48 1.49
CA TYR A 855 -25.54 -7.82 0.24
C TYR A 855 -25.68 -8.79 -0.94
N PRO A 856 -26.55 -8.50 -1.93
CA PRO A 856 -26.78 -9.37 -3.08
C PRO A 856 -25.51 -9.71 -3.87
N ALA A 857 -24.64 -8.74 -4.17
CA ALA A 857 -23.44 -8.94 -4.96
C ALA A 857 -22.41 -9.90 -4.32
N MET A 858 -22.53 -10.20 -3.02
CA MET A 858 -21.71 -11.22 -2.35
C MET A 858 -22.52 -12.50 -2.10
N MET A 859 -23.64 -12.41 -1.36
CA MET A 859 -24.37 -13.59 -0.89
C MET A 859 -25.05 -14.38 -2.01
N ALA A 860 -25.44 -13.74 -3.12
CA ALA A 860 -25.96 -14.45 -4.30
C ALA A 860 -24.88 -15.30 -5.00
N GLY A 861 -23.60 -15.01 -4.72
CA GLY A 861 -22.48 -15.79 -5.19
C GLY A 861 -22.28 -17.11 -4.43
N PHE A 862 -22.87 -17.27 -3.26
CA PHE A 862 -22.49 -18.35 -2.34
C PHE A 862 -22.83 -19.76 -2.82
N PRO A 863 -24.00 -20.06 -3.41
CA PRO A 863 -24.37 -21.45 -3.68
C PRO A 863 -23.35 -22.21 -4.56
N ALA A 864 -22.95 -21.67 -5.72
CA ALA A 864 -21.95 -22.32 -6.56
C ALA A 864 -20.58 -22.43 -5.85
N ASN A 865 -20.15 -21.37 -5.18
CA ASN A 865 -18.82 -21.25 -4.57
C ASN A 865 -18.65 -22.09 -3.29
N ALA A 866 -19.67 -22.13 -2.44
CA ALA A 866 -19.69 -22.97 -1.25
C ALA A 866 -19.75 -24.46 -1.64
N LEU A 867 -20.55 -24.82 -2.66
CA LEU A 867 -20.61 -26.19 -3.15
C LEU A 867 -19.25 -26.67 -3.68
N LEU A 868 -18.64 -25.91 -4.58
CA LEU A 868 -17.41 -26.30 -5.24
C LEU A 868 -16.24 -26.41 -4.25
N TYR A 869 -16.14 -25.49 -3.28
CA TYR A 869 -15.07 -25.51 -2.29
C TYR A 869 -15.22 -26.70 -1.35
N ARG A 870 -16.42 -26.89 -0.81
CA ARG A 870 -16.69 -27.92 0.21
C ARG A 870 -16.62 -29.34 -0.34
N ARG A 871 -16.89 -29.54 -1.64
CA ARG A 871 -16.75 -30.83 -2.32
C ARG A 871 -15.35 -31.07 -2.90
N GLY A 872 -14.49 -30.04 -2.88
CA GLY A 872 -13.14 -30.11 -3.45
C GLY A 872 -13.16 -30.26 -4.97
N ASP A 873 -14.01 -29.48 -5.65
CA ASP A 873 -14.15 -29.52 -7.11
C ASP A 873 -12.89 -29.06 -7.84
N LEU A 874 -12.09 -28.24 -7.18
CA LEU A 874 -10.75 -27.85 -7.59
C LEU A 874 -9.73 -28.63 -6.76
N LYS A 875 -8.62 -28.97 -7.40
CA LYS A 875 -7.51 -29.67 -6.77
C LYS A 875 -6.70 -28.70 -5.92
N GLN A 876 -6.33 -29.18 -4.74
CA GLN A 876 -5.21 -28.61 -3.99
C GLN A 876 -3.91 -29.08 -4.63
N SER A 877 -2.93 -28.19 -4.78
CA SER A 877 -1.60 -28.58 -5.27
C SER A 877 -0.71 -29.03 -4.12
N ASP A 878 0.43 -29.67 -4.45
CA ASP A 878 1.55 -29.76 -3.51
C ASP A 878 2.06 -28.34 -3.16
N ALA A 879 2.71 -28.20 -2.01
CA ALA A 879 3.31 -26.94 -1.60
C ALA A 879 4.36 -26.49 -2.62
N VAL A 880 4.22 -25.27 -3.13
CA VAL A 880 5.15 -24.66 -4.10
C VAL A 880 6.31 -23.97 -3.39
N VAL A 881 6.11 -23.63 -2.12
CA VAL A 881 7.14 -23.17 -1.20
C VAL A 881 6.96 -23.91 0.12
N ARG A 882 8.04 -24.53 0.58
CA ARG A 882 8.18 -24.99 1.97
C ARG A 882 9.36 -24.24 2.56
N GLU A 883 9.07 -23.17 3.28
CA GLU A 883 10.06 -22.38 3.99
C GLU A 883 10.43 -23.08 5.30
N VAL A 884 11.70 -23.39 5.49
CA VAL A 884 12.20 -23.96 6.75
C VAL A 884 12.92 -22.87 7.52
N ARG A 885 12.51 -22.66 8.78
CA ARG A 885 13.08 -21.63 9.64
C ARG A 885 13.43 -22.19 11.00
N SER A 886 14.62 -21.89 11.49
CA SER A 886 15.00 -22.16 12.86
C SER A 886 14.37 -21.14 13.82
N LEU A 887 14.14 -21.57 15.06
CA LEU A 887 13.72 -20.64 16.12
C LEU A 887 14.73 -19.51 16.32
N THR A 888 16.03 -19.77 16.12
CA THR A 888 17.08 -18.74 16.21
C THR A 888 16.85 -17.61 15.21
N GLU A 889 16.51 -17.92 13.96
CA GLU A 889 16.22 -16.89 12.94
C GLU A 889 15.00 -16.05 13.30
N ILE A 890 13.98 -16.69 13.89
CA ILE A 890 12.77 -16.00 14.37
C ILE A 890 13.10 -15.09 15.57
N TRP A 891 13.86 -15.58 16.56
CA TRP A 891 14.31 -14.77 17.71
C TRP A 891 15.20 -13.60 17.29
N GLN A 892 15.93 -13.76 16.19
CA GLN A 892 16.77 -12.71 15.63
C GLN A 892 16.02 -11.69 14.79
N LEU A 893 14.68 -11.78 14.71
CA LEU A 893 13.81 -10.90 13.92
C LEU A 893 14.15 -10.90 12.43
N GLN A 894 14.69 -12.01 11.93
CA GLN A 894 14.96 -12.12 10.50
C GLN A 894 13.62 -12.17 9.74
N PRO A 895 13.46 -11.40 8.66
CA PRO A 895 12.26 -11.50 7.86
C PRO A 895 12.17 -12.86 7.19
N PRO A 896 10.96 -13.36 6.89
CA PRO A 896 10.82 -14.54 6.07
C PRO A 896 11.29 -14.28 4.64
N ARG A 897 11.57 -15.36 3.92
CA ARG A 897 11.89 -15.34 2.49
C ARG A 897 10.69 -14.92 1.65
N ILE A 898 9.47 -15.15 2.13
CA ILE A 898 8.23 -14.65 1.52
C ILE A 898 7.37 -14.02 2.61
N ALA A 899 6.94 -12.78 2.39
CA ALA A 899 6.12 -12.05 3.33
C ALA A 899 4.62 -12.16 2.97
N ASP A 900 3.80 -12.44 3.97
CA ASP A 900 2.33 -12.41 3.98
C ASP A 900 1.83 -11.20 4.78
N ASP A 901 2.41 -10.04 4.46
CA ASP A 901 2.07 -8.77 5.12
C ASP A 901 0.68 -8.30 4.65
N GLU A 902 -0.04 -7.67 5.58
CA GLU A 902 -1.29 -6.99 5.23
C GLU A 902 -1.03 -5.91 4.15
N ALA A 903 -1.86 -5.91 3.12
CA ALA A 903 -1.69 -4.99 2.01
C ALA A 903 -2.08 -3.55 2.36
N ARG A 904 -1.22 -2.58 2.01
CA ARG A 904 -1.42 -1.14 2.29
C ARG A 904 -1.01 -0.26 1.13
N GLY A 905 -1.71 0.87 0.91
CA GLY A 905 -1.43 1.75 -0.22
C GLY A 905 -1.64 1.06 -1.58
N ASP A 906 -1.18 1.68 -2.67
CA ASP A 906 -1.46 1.22 -4.04
C ASP A 906 -0.73 -0.10 -4.39
N GLN A 907 -1.49 -1.19 -4.47
CA GLN A 907 -0.99 -2.52 -4.78
C GLN A 907 -1.00 -2.87 -6.28
N ARG A 908 -1.40 -1.96 -7.18
CA ARG A 908 -1.51 -2.26 -8.63
C ARG A 908 -0.14 -2.30 -9.33
N ASN A 909 0.81 -1.55 -8.79
CA ASN A 909 2.09 -1.26 -9.45
C ASN A 909 3.30 -1.77 -8.67
N LEU A 910 3.12 -2.80 -7.83
CA LEU A 910 4.18 -3.35 -7.00
C LEU A 910 5.35 -3.86 -7.85
N ALA A 911 6.57 -3.75 -7.31
CA ALA A 911 7.78 -4.10 -8.05
C ALA A 911 7.82 -5.60 -8.41
N ASP A 912 7.25 -6.46 -7.57
CA ASP A 912 7.18 -7.91 -7.72
C ASP A 912 6.17 -8.42 -8.76
N LEU A 913 5.32 -7.52 -9.29
CA LEU A 913 4.46 -7.78 -10.45
C LEU A 913 5.10 -7.38 -11.80
N ARG A 914 6.36 -6.89 -11.80
CA ARG A 914 7.04 -6.36 -12.99
C ARG A 914 8.07 -7.35 -13.56
N PRO A 915 8.32 -7.37 -14.88
CA PRO A 915 9.27 -8.30 -15.51
C PRO A 915 10.70 -8.24 -14.97
N ALA A 916 11.11 -7.08 -14.46
CA ALA A 916 12.46 -6.83 -13.96
C ALA A 916 12.59 -7.04 -12.44
N TRP A 917 11.63 -7.72 -11.79
CA TRP A 917 11.74 -8.03 -10.37
C TRP A 917 12.96 -8.93 -10.11
N SER A 918 13.86 -8.48 -9.24
CA SER A 918 15.06 -9.23 -8.85
C SER A 918 15.11 -9.58 -7.37
N GLY A 919 14.09 -9.20 -6.58
CA GLY A 919 14.02 -9.45 -5.13
C GLY A 919 15.24 -8.99 -4.34
N ARG A 920 15.24 -9.23 -3.03
CA ARG A 920 16.45 -9.32 -2.21
C ARG A 920 17.06 -10.72 -2.35
N GLU A 921 18.32 -10.87 -1.99
CA GLU A 921 18.97 -12.18 -1.95
C GLU A 921 18.16 -13.14 -1.05
N GLY A 922 17.69 -14.25 -1.62
CA GLY A 922 16.88 -15.26 -0.92
C GLY A 922 15.38 -14.97 -0.86
N GLU A 923 14.91 -13.78 -1.25
CA GLU A 923 13.49 -13.43 -1.30
C GLU A 923 12.75 -14.20 -2.41
N ILE A 924 11.53 -14.62 -2.11
CA ILE A 924 10.65 -15.40 -2.99
C ILE A 924 9.48 -14.51 -3.41
N ASN A 925 9.13 -14.55 -4.69
CA ASN A 925 8.05 -13.72 -5.23
C ASN A 925 6.69 -14.12 -4.63
N ARG A 926 5.87 -13.12 -4.25
CA ARG A 926 4.52 -13.32 -3.69
C ARG A 926 3.53 -13.99 -4.64
N ALA A 927 3.83 -14.08 -5.94
CA ALA A 927 3.09 -14.90 -6.90
C ALA A 927 2.94 -16.34 -6.42
N ALA A 928 3.87 -16.87 -5.60
CA ALA A 928 3.77 -18.20 -5.01
C ALA A 928 2.41 -18.46 -4.33
N PHE A 929 1.83 -17.48 -3.61
CA PHE A 929 0.53 -17.64 -2.93
C PHE A 929 -0.64 -17.93 -3.87
N LEU A 930 -0.53 -17.52 -5.14
CA LEU A 930 -1.54 -17.77 -6.16
C LEU A 930 -1.19 -18.95 -7.09
N ILE A 931 0.01 -19.52 -6.93
CA ILE A 931 0.44 -20.72 -7.65
C ILE A 931 0.08 -21.98 -6.84
N GLY A 932 0.28 -21.97 -5.52
CA GLY A 932 -0.02 -23.10 -4.64
C GLY A 932 0.24 -22.80 -3.16
N PRO A 933 0.12 -23.80 -2.26
CA PRO A 933 0.39 -23.62 -0.84
C PRO A 933 1.82 -23.13 -0.57
N VAL A 934 1.93 -22.18 0.36
CA VAL A 934 3.19 -21.73 0.96
C VAL A 934 3.19 -22.18 2.42
N THR A 935 4.03 -23.14 2.77
CA THR A 935 4.11 -23.68 4.13
C THR A 935 5.38 -23.23 4.83
N THR A 936 5.31 -23.14 6.17
CA THR A 936 6.46 -22.86 7.01
C THR A 936 6.66 -23.98 8.03
N ALA A 937 7.87 -24.49 8.12
CA ALA A 937 8.27 -25.48 9.12
C ALA A 937 9.25 -24.85 10.12
N HIS A 938 9.07 -25.16 11.40
CA HIS A 938 9.97 -24.74 12.47
C HIS A 938 10.86 -25.90 12.93
N VAL A 939 12.17 -25.72 12.80
CA VAL A 939 13.18 -26.76 13.11
C VAL A 939 14.18 -26.27 14.16
N GLU A 940 14.81 -27.21 14.88
CA GLU A 940 15.85 -26.85 15.87
C GLU A 940 17.17 -26.42 15.18
N GLN A 941 17.48 -27.00 14.02
CA GLN A 941 18.67 -26.70 13.22
C GLN A 941 18.26 -26.40 11.79
N SER A 942 18.95 -25.45 11.16
CA SER A 942 18.64 -25.01 9.79
C SER A 942 18.70 -26.20 8.81
N GLU A 943 17.61 -26.39 8.08
CA GLU A 943 17.52 -27.27 6.92
C GLU A 943 17.17 -26.42 5.68
N ASP A 944 17.40 -26.96 4.50
CA ASP A 944 17.12 -26.24 3.25
C ASP A 944 15.61 -26.07 3.02
N SER A 945 15.20 -24.85 2.71
CA SER A 945 13.85 -24.58 2.20
C SER A 945 13.72 -25.09 0.76
N SER A 946 12.54 -25.61 0.39
CA SER A 946 12.24 -25.97 -1.00
C SER A 946 11.36 -24.92 -1.66
N VAL A 947 11.78 -24.45 -2.83
CA VAL A 947 11.05 -23.48 -3.65
C VAL A 947 10.92 -24.05 -5.05
N ALA A 948 9.69 -24.23 -5.53
CA ALA A 948 9.44 -24.62 -6.91
C ALA A 948 9.88 -23.50 -7.86
N ASP A 949 10.17 -23.86 -9.11
CA ASP A 949 10.51 -22.88 -10.14
C ASP A 949 9.26 -22.09 -10.57
N LEU A 950 9.05 -20.94 -9.91
CA LEU A 950 7.85 -20.11 -10.07
C LEU A 950 7.67 -19.60 -11.51
N GLN A 951 8.73 -19.51 -12.32
CA GLN A 951 8.67 -19.03 -13.70
C GLN A 951 7.84 -19.94 -14.60
N GLN A 952 7.59 -21.18 -14.18
CA GLN A 952 6.70 -22.11 -14.90
C GLN A 952 5.24 -21.66 -14.88
N TRP A 953 4.86 -20.82 -13.91
CA TRP A 953 3.47 -20.43 -13.68
C TRP A 953 3.26 -18.93 -13.57
N PHE A 954 4.31 -18.15 -13.31
CA PHE A 954 4.27 -16.71 -13.24
C PHE A 954 4.97 -16.07 -14.44
N ASP A 955 4.19 -15.39 -15.28
CA ASP A 955 4.69 -14.58 -16.38
C ASP A 955 4.40 -13.09 -16.08
N PRO A 956 5.37 -12.36 -15.49
CA PRO A 956 5.20 -10.95 -15.20
C PRO A 956 5.18 -10.08 -16.46
N GLU A 957 5.64 -10.57 -17.63
CA GLU A 957 5.61 -9.84 -18.91
C GLU A 957 4.24 -9.95 -19.56
N ALA A 958 3.56 -11.08 -19.48
CA ALA A 958 2.16 -11.21 -19.86
C ALA A 958 1.21 -10.61 -18.81
N GLY A 959 1.62 -10.59 -17.54
CA GLY A 959 0.78 -10.18 -16.42
C GLY A 959 -0.11 -11.31 -15.90
N THR A 960 0.39 -12.55 -15.93
CA THR A 960 -0.40 -13.74 -15.64
C THR A 960 0.22 -14.61 -14.56
N ILE A 961 -0.64 -15.19 -13.72
CA ILE A 961 -0.28 -16.19 -12.71
C ILE A 961 -1.20 -17.39 -12.91
N ARG A 962 -0.62 -18.55 -13.19
CA ARG A 962 -1.33 -19.83 -13.29
C ARG A 962 -1.16 -20.62 -11.99
N SER A 963 -2.17 -21.39 -11.60
CA SER A 963 -2.00 -22.35 -10.50
C SER A 963 -1.11 -23.53 -10.91
N ALA A 964 -0.45 -24.16 -9.95
CA ALA A 964 0.33 -25.37 -10.15
C ALA A 964 -0.52 -26.56 -10.66
N THR A 965 -1.83 -26.54 -10.40
CA THR A 965 -2.78 -27.54 -10.93
C THR A 965 -3.19 -27.28 -12.37
N GLY A 966 -3.00 -26.05 -12.87
CA GLY A 966 -3.46 -25.59 -14.18
C GLY A 966 -4.95 -25.21 -14.23
N GLU A 967 -5.71 -25.41 -13.15
CA GLU A 967 -7.17 -25.19 -13.09
C GLU A 967 -7.57 -23.72 -12.87
N LEU A 968 -6.59 -22.84 -12.58
CA LEU A 968 -6.79 -21.41 -12.36
C LEU A 968 -5.79 -20.59 -13.17
N LEU A 969 -6.27 -19.49 -13.76
CA LEU A 969 -5.47 -18.47 -14.41
C LEU A 969 -5.94 -17.08 -13.94
N TRP A 970 -5.02 -16.30 -13.39
CA TRP A 970 -5.25 -14.90 -13.03
C TRP A 970 -4.46 -14.01 -13.98
N ASP A 971 -5.14 -13.15 -14.73
CA ASP A 971 -4.53 -12.10 -15.55
C ASP A 971 -4.79 -10.75 -14.89
N TYR A 972 -3.78 -10.21 -14.21
CA TYR A 972 -3.94 -9.01 -13.40
C TYR A 972 -3.85 -7.72 -14.21
N ARG A 973 -3.43 -7.79 -15.47
CA ARG A 973 -3.43 -6.64 -16.38
C ARG A 973 -4.77 -6.51 -17.08
N ARG A 974 -5.36 -7.64 -17.45
CA ARG A 974 -6.71 -7.73 -18.01
C ARG A 974 -7.81 -7.73 -16.96
N GLN A 975 -7.45 -7.86 -15.68
CA GLN A 975 -8.38 -7.90 -14.55
C GLN A 975 -9.44 -9.00 -14.73
N ILE A 976 -8.98 -10.21 -15.06
CA ILE A 976 -9.81 -11.41 -15.20
C ILE A 976 -9.17 -12.59 -14.46
N CYS A 977 -10.01 -13.45 -13.91
CA CYS A 977 -9.59 -14.75 -13.41
C CYS A 977 -10.52 -15.84 -13.94
N THR A 978 -9.95 -16.92 -14.48
CA THR A 978 -10.69 -18.08 -14.96
C THR A 978 -10.43 -19.30 -14.08
N MET A 979 -11.46 -20.14 -14.00
CA MET A 979 -11.46 -21.43 -13.34
C MET A 979 -11.87 -22.48 -14.36
N ASP A 980 -11.05 -23.52 -14.55
CA ASP A 980 -11.24 -24.57 -15.55
C ASP A 980 -10.98 -25.96 -14.95
N ALA A 981 -11.89 -26.42 -14.08
CA ALA A 981 -11.85 -27.73 -13.46
C ALA A 981 -12.96 -28.64 -14.02
N PRO A 982 -12.82 -29.97 -13.99
CA PRO A 982 -13.82 -30.88 -14.58
C PRO A 982 -15.24 -30.73 -14.02
N ARG A 983 -15.39 -30.33 -12.75
CA ARG A 983 -16.71 -30.18 -12.06
C ARG A 983 -17.15 -28.72 -11.89
N ALA A 984 -16.26 -27.77 -12.14
CA ALA A 984 -16.48 -26.35 -11.90
C ALA A 984 -15.67 -25.50 -12.87
N GLN A 985 -16.34 -24.66 -13.65
CA GLN A 985 -15.73 -23.76 -14.63
C GLN A 985 -16.33 -22.37 -14.51
N GLY A 986 -15.58 -21.32 -14.83
CA GLY A 986 -16.09 -19.96 -14.72
C GLY A 986 -15.07 -18.87 -15.00
N VAL A 987 -15.56 -17.64 -14.99
CA VAL A 987 -14.75 -16.42 -15.17
C VAL A 987 -15.30 -15.29 -14.30
N THR A 988 -14.41 -14.49 -13.72
CA THR A 988 -14.75 -13.25 -13.02
C THR A 988 -13.89 -12.11 -13.52
N GLY A 989 -14.48 -10.91 -13.63
CA GLY A 989 -13.74 -9.69 -13.98
C GLY A 989 -14.43 -8.84 -15.04
N PHE A 990 -13.63 -8.05 -15.77
CA PHE A 990 -14.11 -7.13 -16.79
C PHE A 990 -14.36 -7.86 -18.13
N LEU A 991 -15.50 -8.55 -18.24
CA LEU A 991 -15.72 -9.53 -19.31
C LEU A 991 -15.78 -8.90 -20.71
N ARG A 992 -16.56 -7.81 -20.88
CA ARG A 992 -16.70 -7.13 -22.18
C ARG A 992 -15.36 -6.56 -22.67
N ASP A 993 -14.58 -5.94 -21.79
CA ASP A 993 -13.30 -5.33 -22.14
C ASP A 993 -12.26 -6.37 -22.59
N ASN A 994 -12.49 -7.63 -22.21
CA ASN A 994 -11.70 -8.79 -22.60
C ASN A 994 -12.30 -9.59 -23.76
N GLY A 995 -13.11 -8.93 -24.59
CA GLY A 995 -13.70 -9.50 -25.81
C GLY A 995 -15.03 -10.20 -25.60
N GLY A 996 -15.50 -10.34 -24.36
CA GLY A 996 -16.82 -10.90 -24.04
C GLY A 996 -17.00 -12.37 -24.42
N HIS A 997 -15.93 -13.10 -24.74
CA HIS A 997 -15.99 -14.50 -25.17
C HIS A 997 -14.88 -15.30 -24.49
N PHE A 998 -15.26 -16.36 -23.78
CA PHE A 998 -14.35 -17.18 -22.99
C PHE A 998 -14.62 -18.66 -23.28
N GLU A 999 -13.63 -19.35 -23.84
CA GLU A 999 -13.65 -20.81 -24.01
C GLU A 999 -12.86 -21.47 -22.88
N LEU A 1000 -13.54 -22.33 -22.14
CA LEU A 1000 -12.99 -23.24 -21.13
C LEU A 1000 -13.14 -24.67 -21.63
N SER A 1001 -12.66 -25.67 -20.88
CA SER A 1001 -12.61 -27.05 -21.37
C SER A 1001 -13.99 -27.63 -21.74
N ASP A 1002 -15.02 -27.38 -20.92
CA ASP A 1002 -16.39 -27.91 -21.13
C ASP A 1002 -17.45 -26.79 -21.26
N VAL A 1003 -17.06 -25.52 -21.17
CA VAL A 1003 -17.98 -24.38 -21.12
C VAL A 1003 -17.48 -23.25 -22.00
N THR A 1004 -18.37 -22.70 -22.82
CA THR A 1004 -18.16 -21.43 -23.52
C THR A 1004 -19.07 -20.37 -22.92
N ILE A 1005 -18.53 -19.20 -22.61
CA ILE A 1005 -19.24 -18.06 -22.00
C ILE A 1005 -19.15 -16.86 -22.93
N ASP A 1006 -20.30 -16.32 -23.33
CA ASP A 1006 -20.43 -15.06 -24.06
C ASP A 1006 -21.09 -14.02 -23.15
N SER A 1007 -20.51 -12.84 -23.00
CA SER A 1007 -21.00 -11.80 -22.09
C SER A 1007 -20.84 -10.39 -22.67
N GLN A 1008 -21.90 -9.59 -22.57
CA GLN A 1008 -21.86 -8.15 -22.84
C GLN A 1008 -21.71 -7.31 -21.57
N ASN A 1009 -21.71 -7.94 -20.40
CA ASN A 1009 -21.50 -7.24 -19.16
C ASN A 1009 -20.10 -6.64 -19.08
N GLU A 1010 -20.02 -5.36 -18.68
CA GLU A 1010 -18.75 -4.72 -18.36
C GLU A 1010 -17.99 -5.52 -17.31
N TYR A 1011 -18.66 -5.86 -16.20
CA TYR A 1011 -18.11 -6.65 -15.12
C TYR A 1011 -19.14 -7.68 -14.62
N ALA A 1012 -18.72 -8.94 -14.51
CA ALA A 1012 -19.53 -10.02 -13.96
C ALA A 1012 -18.68 -11.16 -13.44
N THR A 1013 -19.31 -12.00 -12.61
CA THR A 1013 -18.79 -13.28 -12.13
C THR A 1013 -19.73 -14.38 -12.60
N VAL A 1014 -19.22 -15.29 -13.43
CA VAL A 1014 -19.96 -16.42 -14.00
C VAL A 1014 -19.35 -17.72 -13.48
N ASN A 1015 -20.17 -18.56 -12.86
CA ASN A 1015 -19.83 -19.89 -12.36
C ASN A 1015 -20.72 -20.95 -13.01
N VAL A 1016 -20.14 -22.06 -13.43
CA VAL A 1016 -20.84 -23.25 -13.94
C VAL A 1016 -20.34 -24.46 -13.16
N VAL A 1017 -21.20 -25.00 -12.29
CA VAL A 1017 -20.84 -26.03 -11.31
C VAL A 1017 -21.80 -27.21 -11.41
N SER A 1018 -21.25 -28.42 -11.35
CA SER A 1018 -22.03 -29.65 -11.29
C SER A 1018 -22.79 -29.78 -9.96
N LEU A 1019 -24.10 -30.01 -10.01
CA LEU A 1019 -24.95 -30.27 -8.83
C LEU A 1019 -25.03 -31.76 -8.47
N ASP A 1020 -24.59 -32.65 -9.35
CA ASP A 1020 -24.71 -34.11 -9.19
C ASP A 1020 -23.37 -34.82 -9.00
N ASP A 1021 -22.31 -34.05 -8.74
CA ASP A 1021 -20.95 -34.52 -8.47
C ASP A 1021 -20.25 -35.23 -9.65
N ARG A 1022 -20.78 -35.05 -10.87
CA ARG A 1022 -20.15 -35.52 -12.10
C ARG A 1022 -19.39 -34.41 -12.84
N PRO A 1023 -18.38 -34.74 -13.66
CA PRO A 1023 -17.78 -33.76 -14.57
C PRO A 1023 -18.84 -33.10 -15.47
N LEU A 1024 -18.65 -31.82 -15.80
CA LEU A 1024 -19.61 -31.00 -16.55
C LEU A 1024 -19.96 -31.62 -17.91
N ALA A 1025 -18.97 -32.20 -18.59
CA ALA A 1025 -19.13 -32.94 -19.86
C ALA A 1025 -20.20 -34.06 -19.81
N VAL A 1026 -20.50 -34.62 -18.63
CA VAL A 1026 -21.41 -35.76 -18.47
C VAL A 1026 -22.44 -35.61 -17.34
N SER A 1027 -22.48 -34.45 -16.67
CA SER A 1027 -23.44 -34.13 -15.63
C SER A 1027 -24.86 -34.05 -16.19
N GLU A 1028 -25.86 -34.43 -15.40
CA GLU A 1028 -27.28 -34.26 -15.73
C GLU A 1028 -27.92 -33.13 -14.91
N LYS A 1029 -27.16 -32.47 -14.04
CA LYS A 1029 -27.65 -31.34 -13.27
C LYS A 1029 -26.53 -30.34 -13.08
N VAL A 1030 -26.58 -29.22 -13.79
CA VAL A 1030 -25.55 -28.17 -13.74
C VAL A 1030 -26.18 -26.87 -13.27
N LEU A 1031 -25.57 -26.22 -12.28
CA LEU A 1031 -25.89 -24.85 -11.88
C LEU A 1031 -25.02 -23.90 -12.68
N ALA A 1032 -25.65 -22.97 -13.38
CA ALA A 1032 -25.00 -21.79 -13.90
C ALA A 1032 -25.46 -20.56 -13.10
N GLN A 1033 -24.51 -19.81 -12.56
CA GLN A 1033 -24.71 -18.70 -11.64
C GLN A 1033 -24.00 -17.46 -12.16
N VAL A 1034 -24.72 -16.35 -12.29
CA VAL A 1034 -24.17 -15.06 -12.71
C VAL A 1034 -24.47 -14.01 -11.65
N VAL A 1035 -23.42 -13.33 -11.18
CA VAL A 1035 -23.53 -12.22 -10.25
C VAL A 1035 -22.81 -11.01 -10.84
N THR A 1036 -23.46 -9.85 -10.78
CA THR A 1036 -22.94 -8.58 -11.30
C THR A 1036 -22.87 -7.53 -10.18
N VAL A 1037 -22.60 -6.28 -10.55
CA VAL A 1037 -22.51 -5.13 -9.65
C VAL A 1037 -23.88 -4.69 -9.14
N ASN A 1038 -23.94 -4.14 -7.93
CA ASN A 1038 -25.16 -3.58 -7.34
C ASN A 1038 -24.97 -2.19 -6.71
N ARG A 1039 -26.06 -1.40 -6.69
CA ARG A 1039 -26.17 -0.11 -5.99
C ARG A 1039 -27.59 0.11 -5.49
N LEU A 1040 -27.80 0.95 -4.48
CA LEU A 1040 -29.14 1.41 -4.14
C LEU A 1040 -29.75 2.22 -5.28
N THR A 1041 -31.08 2.25 -5.36
CA THR A 1041 -31.80 3.01 -6.39
C THR A 1041 -31.47 4.50 -6.27
N GLY A 1042 -30.96 5.09 -7.36
CA GLY A 1042 -30.58 6.51 -7.40
C GLY A 1042 -29.27 6.86 -6.71
N TYR A 1043 -28.41 5.87 -6.43
CA TYR A 1043 -27.00 6.10 -6.06
C TYR A 1043 -26.30 6.92 -7.15
N ARG A 1044 -25.53 7.92 -6.74
CA ARG A 1044 -24.81 8.81 -7.66
C ARG A 1044 -23.47 9.24 -7.11
N THR A 1045 -22.47 9.25 -7.98
CA THR A 1045 -21.14 9.78 -7.74
C THR A 1045 -20.83 10.92 -8.71
N LYS A 1046 -19.73 11.62 -8.45
CA LYS A 1046 -19.05 12.52 -9.39
C LYS A 1046 -17.54 12.24 -9.34
N PRO A 1047 -16.75 12.57 -10.38
CA PRO A 1047 -15.31 12.38 -10.35
C PRO A 1047 -14.67 13.11 -9.16
N ALA A 1048 -13.69 12.47 -8.53
CA ALA A 1048 -12.88 13.06 -7.48
C ALA A 1048 -11.42 12.59 -7.59
N THR A 1049 -10.53 13.30 -6.90
CA THR A 1049 -9.15 12.86 -6.70
C THR A 1049 -8.99 12.43 -5.25
N ILE A 1050 -8.40 11.25 -5.06
CA ILE A 1050 -8.22 10.62 -3.75
C ILE A 1050 -6.72 10.51 -3.50
N THR A 1051 -6.28 10.90 -2.32
CA THR A 1051 -4.87 10.77 -1.94
C THR A 1051 -4.67 9.42 -1.27
N VAL A 1052 -3.82 8.58 -1.85
CA VAL A 1052 -3.52 7.22 -1.42
C VAL A 1052 -2.18 7.17 -0.74
N GLY A 1053 -2.09 6.60 0.46
CA GLY A 1053 -0.86 6.53 1.23
C GLY A 1053 -0.71 7.72 2.19
N GLN A 1054 0.37 7.72 2.97
CA GLN A 1054 0.69 8.76 3.95
C GLN A 1054 2.07 9.33 3.71
N GLY A 1055 2.24 10.62 4.00
CA GLY A 1055 3.53 11.29 3.86
C GLY A 1055 4.06 11.22 2.42
N ASP A 1056 5.34 10.90 2.25
CA ASP A 1056 6.04 10.98 0.96
C ASP A 1056 5.62 9.90 -0.06
N ALA A 1057 4.88 8.87 0.37
CA ALA A 1057 4.29 7.85 -0.50
C ALA A 1057 2.85 8.19 -0.91
N ALA A 1058 2.33 9.35 -0.49
CA ALA A 1058 1.01 9.82 -0.87
C ALA A 1058 0.96 10.05 -2.39
N THR A 1059 0.03 9.40 -3.06
CA THR A 1059 -0.18 9.51 -4.51
C THR A 1059 -1.62 9.91 -4.79
N ALA A 1060 -1.82 10.81 -5.75
CA ALA A 1060 -3.16 11.15 -6.20
C ALA A 1060 -3.66 10.06 -7.16
N VAL A 1061 -4.74 9.38 -6.79
CA VAL A 1061 -5.44 8.45 -7.67
C VAL A 1061 -6.79 9.03 -8.07
N ALA A 1062 -7.21 8.68 -9.28
CA ALA A 1062 -8.56 8.90 -9.76
C ALA A 1062 -9.55 8.09 -8.91
N GLY A 1063 -10.65 8.74 -8.52
CA GLY A 1063 -11.76 8.10 -7.83
C GLY A 1063 -13.03 8.91 -7.98
N GLU A 1064 -13.93 8.77 -7.02
CA GLU A 1064 -15.27 9.32 -7.06
C GLU A 1064 -15.66 9.91 -5.70
N GLU A 1065 -16.52 10.94 -5.69
CA GLU A 1065 -17.19 11.42 -4.47
C GLU A 1065 -18.65 10.99 -4.52
N ILE A 1066 -19.13 10.39 -3.44
CA ILE A 1066 -20.52 9.95 -3.29
C ILE A 1066 -21.39 11.20 -3.14
N VAL A 1067 -22.22 11.50 -4.13
CA VAL A 1067 -23.17 12.61 -4.08
C VAL A 1067 -24.47 12.17 -3.44
N ARG A 1068 -24.91 10.95 -3.74
CA ARG A 1068 -26.15 10.36 -3.21
C ARG A 1068 -25.96 8.87 -2.96
N LEU A 1069 -26.32 8.39 -1.77
CA LEU A 1069 -26.30 6.96 -1.46
C LEU A 1069 -27.49 6.22 -2.06
N GLY A 1070 -28.56 6.91 -2.43
CA GLY A 1070 -29.76 6.30 -2.97
C GLY A 1070 -30.67 5.72 -1.88
N GLU A 1071 -31.70 5.00 -2.31
CA GLU A 1071 -32.72 4.40 -1.45
C GLU A 1071 -33.01 2.95 -1.88
N PRO A 1072 -33.52 2.08 -0.99
CA PRO A 1072 -34.03 0.78 -1.38
C PRO A 1072 -35.08 0.87 -2.49
N PRO A 1073 -35.19 -0.15 -3.37
CA PRO A 1073 -34.42 -1.39 -3.35
C PRO A 1073 -33.00 -1.22 -3.90
N PHE A 1074 -32.13 -2.20 -3.61
CA PHE A 1074 -30.93 -2.40 -4.42
C PHE A 1074 -31.32 -2.67 -5.89
N ARG A 1075 -30.51 -2.17 -6.81
CA ARG A 1075 -30.53 -2.52 -8.23
C ARG A 1075 -29.31 -3.34 -8.57
N ILE A 1076 -29.50 -4.39 -9.34
CA ILE A 1076 -28.44 -5.28 -9.83
C ILE A 1076 -28.35 -5.10 -11.34
N ALA A 1077 -27.13 -4.88 -11.85
CA ALA A 1077 -26.92 -4.73 -13.29
C ALA A 1077 -27.47 -5.96 -14.04
N ASN A 1078 -28.05 -5.72 -15.22
CA ASN A 1078 -28.66 -6.79 -16.02
C ASN A 1078 -27.68 -7.94 -16.27
N THR A 1079 -28.16 -9.17 -16.23
CA THR A 1079 -27.40 -10.34 -16.65
C THR A 1079 -27.42 -10.40 -18.18
N GLU A 1080 -26.27 -10.14 -18.82
CA GLU A 1080 -26.11 -10.11 -20.28
C GLU A 1080 -25.17 -11.24 -20.73
N VAL A 1081 -25.47 -12.45 -20.24
CA VAL A 1081 -24.65 -13.66 -20.43
C VAL A 1081 -25.42 -14.69 -21.23
N SER A 1082 -24.72 -15.29 -22.20
CA SER A 1082 -25.10 -16.57 -22.81
C SER A 1082 -24.01 -17.60 -22.52
N LEU A 1083 -24.38 -18.86 -22.34
CA LEU A 1083 -23.40 -19.92 -22.12
C LEU A 1083 -23.77 -21.19 -22.85
N ARG A 1084 -22.75 -21.96 -23.23
CA ARG A 1084 -22.86 -23.31 -23.77
C ARG A 1084 -22.06 -24.24 -22.89
N VAL A 1085 -22.70 -25.29 -22.39
CA VAL A 1085 -22.00 -26.44 -21.78
C VAL A 1085 -21.87 -27.51 -22.86
N HIS A 1086 -20.66 -28.04 -23.06
CA HIS A 1086 -20.31 -29.03 -24.07
C HIS A 1086 -20.80 -30.43 -23.65
N ASN A 1087 -22.11 -30.53 -23.46
CA ASN A 1087 -22.80 -31.72 -22.97
C ASN A 1087 -24.20 -31.80 -23.61
N GLU A 1088 -24.33 -32.62 -24.65
CA GLU A 1088 -25.56 -32.77 -25.44
C GLU A 1088 -26.75 -33.33 -24.66
N LYS A 1089 -26.50 -33.89 -23.46
CA LYS A 1089 -27.58 -34.38 -22.60
C LYS A 1089 -28.36 -33.24 -21.97
N LEU A 1090 -27.83 -32.04 -21.87
CA LEU A 1090 -28.51 -30.90 -21.25
C LEU A 1090 -29.42 -30.24 -22.30
N GLN A 1091 -30.73 -30.47 -22.21
CA GLN A 1091 -31.70 -29.99 -23.21
C GLN A 1091 -32.68 -28.95 -22.64
N ARG A 1092 -32.62 -28.69 -21.33
CA ARG A 1092 -33.54 -27.80 -20.63
C ARG A 1092 -32.80 -26.87 -19.68
N ALA A 1093 -33.13 -25.59 -19.74
CA ALA A 1093 -32.65 -24.57 -18.82
C ALA A 1093 -33.81 -24.03 -17.97
N ILE A 1094 -33.69 -24.17 -16.64
CA ILE A 1094 -34.70 -23.75 -15.68
C ILE A 1094 -34.17 -22.53 -14.93
N VAL A 1095 -34.80 -21.38 -15.12
CA VAL A 1095 -34.47 -20.14 -14.42
C VAL A 1095 -35.00 -20.23 -12.99
N LEU A 1096 -34.17 -19.88 -12.01
CA LEU A 1096 -34.58 -19.85 -10.61
C LEU A 1096 -34.73 -18.41 -10.09
N ASP A 1097 -35.59 -18.24 -9.08
CA ASP A 1097 -35.58 -17.03 -8.25
C ASP A 1097 -34.35 -17.00 -7.32
N ILE A 1098 -34.17 -15.90 -6.58
CA ILE A 1098 -33.03 -15.74 -5.67
C ILE A 1098 -33.00 -16.78 -4.53
N ASN A 1099 -34.14 -17.39 -4.20
CA ASN A 1099 -34.25 -18.44 -3.19
C ASN A 1099 -34.10 -19.85 -3.81
N GLY A 1100 -33.81 -19.97 -5.10
CA GLY A 1100 -33.53 -21.24 -5.75
C GLY A 1100 -34.77 -22.03 -6.20
N TYR A 1101 -35.94 -21.40 -6.31
CA TYR A 1101 -37.16 -22.04 -6.82
C TYR A 1101 -37.31 -21.85 -8.33
N PRO A 1102 -37.85 -22.84 -9.07
CA PRO A 1102 -38.08 -22.71 -10.50
C PRO A 1102 -39.13 -21.64 -10.80
N VAL A 1103 -38.80 -20.72 -11.72
CA VAL A 1103 -39.67 -19.64 -12.18
C VAL A 1103 -40.22 -19.95 -13.58
N GLU A 1104 -39.31 -20.22 -14.50
CA GLU A 1104 -39.65 -20.53 -15.90
C GLU A 1104 -38.62 -21.48 -16.52
N THR A 1105 -38.99 -22.09 -17.64
CA THR A 1105 -38.07 -22.88 -18.46
C THR A 1105 -37.84 -22.15 -19.77
N ILE A 1106 -36.56 -21.93 -20.10
CA ILE A 1106 -36.13 -21.28 -21.34
C ILE A 1106 -35.49 -22.31 -22.28
N ALA A 1107 -35.54 -22.01 -23.58
CA ALA A 1107 -34.99 -22.89 -24.60
C ALA A 1107 -33.44 -22.84 -24.61
N ILE A 1108 -32.82 -23.98 -24.93
CA ILE A 1108 -31.41 -24.05 -25.30
C ILE A 1108 -31.35 -23.99 -26.83
N GLU A 1109 -30.90 -22.87 -27.37
CA GLU A 1109 -30.84 -22.61 -28.81
C GLU A 1109 -29.43 -22.88 -29.33
N GLN A 1110 -29.30 -23.81 -30.29
CA GLN A 1110 -27.99 -24.20 -30.85
C GLN A 1110 -26.97 -24.57 -29.75
N GLY A 1111 -27.42 -25.24 -28.68
CA GLY A 1111 -26.60 -25.63 -27.54
C GLY A 1111 -26.21 -24.49 -26.59
N SER A 1112 -26.71 -23.27 -26.80
CA SER A 1112 -26.46 -22.11 -25.93
C SER A 1112 -27.74 -21.70 -25.19
N VAL A 1113 -27.60 -21.26 -23.95
CA VAL A 1113 -28.67 -20.66 -23.15
C VAL A 1113 -28.35 -19.19 -22.91
N THR A 1114 -29.27 -18.31 -23.28
CA THR A 1114 -29.20 -16.87 -22.96
C THR A 1114 -29.98 -16.60 -21.69
N PHE A 1115 -29.33 -15.97 -20.71
CA PHE A 1115 -29.97 -15.66 -19.42
C PHE A 1115 -30.99 -14.54 -19.58
N PRO A 1116 -32.15 -14.61 -18.89
CA PRO A 1116 -32.97 -13.43 -18.67
C PRO A 1116 -32.18 -12.34 -17.96
N LEU A 1117 -32.46 -11.08 -18.26
CA LEU A 1117 -31.74 -9.92 -17.70
C LEU A 1117 -31.77 -9.86 -16.16
N SER A 1118 -32.77 -10.47 -15.53
CA SER A 1118 -32.93 -10.52 -14.06
C SER A 1118 -32.52 -11.85 -13.43
N ALA A 1119 -31.97 -12.80 -14.21
CA ALA A 1119 -31.63 -14.12 -13.71
C ALA A 1119 -30.25 -14.14 -13.04
N VAL A 1120 -30.19 -14.72 -11.84
CA VAL A 1120 -28.94 -15.04 -11.13
C VAL A 1120 -28.58 -16.51 -11.31
N TYR A 1121 -29.58 -17.40 -11.24
CA TYR A 1121 -29.37 -18.85 -11.31
C TYR A 1121 -30.18 -19.47 -12.44
N VAL A 1122 -29.52 -20.36 -13.18
CA VAL A 1122 -30.14 -21.26 -14.16
C VAL A 1122 -29.65 -22.67 -13.88
N VAL A 1123 -30.56 -23.64 -13.82
CA VAL A 1123 -30.22 -25.06 -13.70
C VAL A 1123 -30.44 -25.75 -15.04
N LEU A 1124 -29.40 -26.38 -15.56
CA LEU A 1124 -29.43 -27.17 -16.78
C LEU A 1124 -29.69 -28.64 -16.44
N THR A 1125 -30.60 -29.25 -17.18
CA THR A 1125 -31.02 -30.65 -17.01
C THR A 1125 -31.32 -31.30 -18.37
N PRO A 1126 -31.44 -32.64 -18.42
CA PRO A 1126 -31.91 -33.35 -19.61
C PRO A 1126 -33.31 -33.01 -20.14
#